data_AF-A0A9P9K9A5-F1
#
_entry.id   AF-A0A9P9K9A5-F1
#
_cell.length_a   1.000
_cell.length_b   1.000
_cell.length_c   1.000
_cell.angle_alpha   90.00
_cell.angle_beta   90.00
_cell.angle_gamma   90.00
#
_symmetry.space_group_name_H-M   'P 1'
#
loop_
_entity.id
_entity.type
_entity.pdbx_description
1 polymer ?
#
loop_
_entity_poly.entity_id
_entity_poly.type
_entity_poly.pdbx_seq_one_letter_code
_entity_poly.pdbx_strand_id
1 'polypeptide(L)'
;MRHYRASLKSLTRLSSRLHTRAPRRRISRLPILPHRQHRHLFTSSSKRDAKQDQQRSTLPVAVITGGLFIWWLYPSDDFAQLSSKKGKGRQREEHHEQHQDTQKKKPDDASSPEDDQPAWTNFARRFEAFCTINDVEFSTFSDKIVNYFLPEWSRMIPGYVRKLQRELSMSPGSLADEIWQEAHDPLVNPEIRYSAEVRVSSELCDEEKAYLARRKRVARIGLARYLGLEEDEVHPDDVPTIAMCGSGGGLRALIAGTGSILATEEDGLLDCVTYTSGVSGSCWLQALSLTSFNKGSVSNLLEHLKARASTHIAYPPVAFQSLASMPTNKYLLSGMVEKLKGDPKADFGLVDVYGVLLAARYLVPKGDLGVNDRDFKLSNQRQYIQYGQLPLPIYTAVRHEIPDLPASTSQNPIESEIAKEEAKKEAWFQWFEITPYEFFCEEFGAGIPTWALGRKFNEGKDVPPEHGFHLPEIRLPLLMGVFGSAFCATLSHYYREIKPLVQGLAGFGTIDELISTRDDDLVKVHPIDPARIPNFAYGMHGKLEKTTPTSIYDNEYIQLMDAGMSNNLPIYPLLRPGRDVDVVIAFDASADIKTDNWLSVADGYARQRGIKGWPVGIGWPKEGETASQVAKELDDAQAKSTYEAEAKLQEAKQEQKELRKEAHEEGKAVMAEDEKTKFEHGDQESGDLGYCTVWVGTNQERSSEPPPPSKAISGPTSWKLMEPDAGITVVYMPLLSNEKVPGISPGSTDFLSTWNFIYTPDQIDSVVKLARANYEEGKQQVRDTVRAVYQRKKKLREAAEKSQRQDRYRALMRRGEGVRLGQGDHFS
;
A
#
# COMPACT_ATOMS: atom_id res chain seq x y z
N MET A 1 17.39 4.18 -48.71
CA MET A 1 16.72 4.45 -50.00
C MET A 1 15.37 5.11 -49.73
N ARG A 2 15.17 6.27 -50.39
CA ARG A 2 13.91 6.95 -50.80
C ARG A 2 12.74 7.16 -49.82
N HIS A 3 12.65 8.43 -49.43
CA HIS A 3 11.52 9.27 -49.04
C HIS A 3 10.11 8.94 -49.59
N TYR A 4 9.09 9.27 -48.80
CA TYR A 4 7.88 9.94 -49.28
C TYR A 4 7.39 11.00 -48.27
N ARG A 5 7.33 12.25 -48.74
CA ARG A 5 6.72 13.45 -48.12
C ARG A 5 6.07 14.22 -49.28
N ALA A 6 4.78 14.54 -49.15
CA ALA A 6 4.06 15.62 -49.87
C ALA A 6 2.69 15.78 -49.16
N SER A 7 2.36 16.92 -48.52
CA SER A 7 1.91 18.21 -49.12
C SER A 7 0.51 18.13 -49.73
N LEU A 8 -0.45 19.06 -49.63
CA LEU A 8 -0.80 20.22 -48.79
C LEU A 8 -2.16 20.74 -49.35
N LYS A 9 -2.98 21.37 -48.48
CA LYS A 9 -3.84 22.56 -48.74
C LYS A 9 -5.11 22.49 -49.62
N SER A 10 -6.18 22.92 -48.94
CA SER A 10 -7.06 24.07 -49.26
C SER A 10 -8.21 23.88 -50.26
N LEU A 11 -9.43 24.14 -49.78
CA LEU A 11 -10.35 25.13 -50.37
C LEU A 11 -11.44 25.53 -49.35
N THR A 12 -11.70 26.83 -49.27
CA THR A 12 -12.68 27.50 -48.41
C THR A 12 -13.75 28.21 -49.28
N ARG A 13 -14.91 28.44 -48.66
CA ARG A 13 -15.98 29.47 -48.93
C ARG A 13 -17.08 29.19 -49.95
N LEU A 14 -18.35 29.35 -49.48
CA LEU A 14 -19.39 30.31 -49.93
C LEU A 14 -20.66 30.14 -49.04
N SER A 15 -20.99 31.08 -48.13
CA SER A 15 -22.08 32.10 -48.19
C SER A 15 -23.52 31.54 -48.36
N SER A 16 -24.42 31.56 -47.36
CA SER A 16 -25.21 32.66 -46.73
C SER A 16 -26.61 32.92 -47.36
N ARG A 17 -27.61 33.13 -46.47
CA ARG A 17 -28.97 33.75 -46.64
C ARG A 17 -30.08 32.84 -47.25
N LEU A 18 -31.36 32.81 -46.82
CA LEU A 18 -32.28 33.73 -46.12
C LEU A 18 -33.57 32.96 -45.66
N HIS A 19 -34.23 33.42 -44.56
CA HIS A 19 -35.69 33.57 -44.25
C HIS A 19 -36.72 32.47 -44.65
N THR A 20 -37.78 32.08 -43.92
CA THR A 20 -38.72 32.76 -43.00
C THR A 20 -39.79 31.77 -42.48
N ARG A 21 -40.55 32.20 -41.44
CA ARG A 21 -41.96 31.87 -41.06
C ARG A 21 -42.26 30.81 -39.99
N ALA A 22 -42.68 31.34 -38.83
CA ALA A 22 -43.64 30.76 -37.88
C ALA A 22 -45.10 30.90 -38.39
N PRO A 23 -46.09 30.24 -37.75
CA PRO A 23 -46.99 31.02 -36.88
C PRO A 23 -47.48 30.32 -35.57
N ARG A 24 -47.95 31.16 -34.64
CA ARG A 24 -48.65 30.89 -33.36
C ARG A 24 -50.17 30.64 -33.53
N ARG A 25 -50.82 29.95 -32.56
CA ARG A 25 -52.15 30.28 -31.94
C ARG A 25 -52.45 29.36 -30.72
N ARG A 26 -52.59 29.91 -29.49
CA ARG A 26 -53.82 30.25 -28.66
C ARG A 26 -54.42 29.06 -27.86
N ILE A 27 -54.28 29.02 -26.51
CA ILE A 27 -55.11 29.54 -25.38
C ILE A 27 -56.46 28.82 -25.10
N SER A 28 -56.61 28.24 -23.90
CA SER A 28 -57.79 28.30 -22.96
C SER A 28 -57.46 27.49 -21.68
N ARG A 29 -57.36 28.08 -20.47
CA ARG A 29 -58.34 28.47 -19.41
C ARG A 29 -58.76 27.35 -18.43
N LEU A 30 -58.57 27.66 -17.14
CA LEU A 30 -58.88 26.97 -15.87
C LEU A 30 -60.38 26.70 -15.62
N PRO A 31 -60.76 25.99 -14.52
CA PRO A 31 -61.15 26.70 -13.29
C PRO A 31 -60.67 26.07 -11.96
N ILE A 32 -61.04 26.74 -10.86
CA ILE A 32 -60.47 26.78 -9.51
C ILE A 32 -61.60 26.58 -8.45
N LEU A 33 -61.22 26.16 -7.21
CA LEU A 33 -61.87 26.27 -5.86
C LEU A 33 -62.95 25.23 -5.43
N PRO A 34 -63.27 25.05 -4.10
CA PRO A 34 -62.78 25.76 -2.89
C PRO A 34 -62.42 24.92 -1.61
N HIS A 35 -61.87 25.67 -0.64
CA HIS A 35 -61.58 25.45 0.79
C HIS A 35 -62.60 24.69 1.68
N ARG A 36 -62.07 24.08 2.77
CA ARG A 36 -62.67 24.16 4.12
C ARG A 36 -61.65 23.96 5.26
N GLN A 37 -61.62 24.90 6.21
CA GLN A 37 -60.99 24.83 7.53
C GLN A 37 -61.94 24.18 8.55
N HIS A 38 -61.43 23.48 9.56
CA HIS A 38 -61.95 23.51 10.94
C HIS A 38 -60.88 23.03 11.95
N ARG A 39 -60.76 23.77 13.07
CA ARG A 39 -60.00 23.45 14.28
C ARG A 39 -60.87 22.64 15.28
N HIS A 40 -60.20 21.90 16.19
CA HIS A 40 -60.33 21.91 17.67
C HIS A 40 -60.51 20.56 18.43
N LEU A 41 -59.55 20.32 19.36
CA LEU A 41 -59.66 19.90 20.79
C LEU A 41 -59.62 18.40 21.24
N PHE A 42 -58.58 18.13 22.06
CA PHE A 42 -58.46 17.44 23.37
C PHE A 42 -58.67 15.91 23.64
N THR A 43 -57.61 15.34 24.27
CA THR A 43 -57.51 14.27 25.33
C THR A 43 -57.96 12.84 24.97
N SER A 44 -57.42 11.72 25.47
CA SER A 44 -56.77 11.39 26.75
C SER A 44 -55.96 10.07 26.69
N SER A 45 -54.92 9.97 27.54
CA SER A 45 -54.35 8.80 28.26
C SER A 45 -54.73 7.36 27.86
N SER A 46 -53.71 6.52 27.61
CA SER A 46 -53.57 5.24 28.34
C SER A 46 -52.13 4.73 28.36
N LYS A 47 -51.70 4.29 29.55
CA LYS A 47 -50.43 3.63 29.89
C LYS A 47 -50.29 2.25 29.21
N ARG A 48 -49.07 1.84 28.87
CA ARG A 48 -48.47 0.56 29.33
C ARG A 48 -47.00 0.39 28.91
N ASP A 49 -46.29 -0.27 29.80
CA ASP A 49 -44.86 -0.43 29.94
C ASP A 49 -44.18 -1.23 28.80
N ALA A 50 -42.98 -0.80 28.40
CA ALA A 50 -41.94 -1.70 27.93
C ALA A 50 -40.55 -1.06 28.14
N LYS A 51 -39.64 -1.87 28.67
CA LYS A 51 -38.30 -1.52 29.18
C LYS A 51 -37.41 -0.83 28.14
N GLN A 52 -36.77 0.26 28.54
CA GLN A 52 -35.66 0.90 27.82
C GLN A 52 -34.39 0.06 28.00
N ASP A 53 -33.85 -0.45 26.89
CA ASP A 53 -32.44 -0.80 26.78
C ASP A 53 -31.67 0.45 26.32
N GLN A 54 -30.61 0.79 27.05
CA GLN A 54 -29.77 1.96 26.77
C GLN A 54 -28.77 1.62 25.68
N GLN A 55 -28.93 2.18 24.48
CA GLN A 55 -27.81 2.38 23.55
C GLN A 55 -27.56 3.87 23.32
N ARG A 56 -26.36 4.28 23.78
CA ARG A 56 -25.79 5.62 23.60
C ARG A 56 -25.44 5.83 22.13
N SER A 57 -26.06 6.80 21.48
CA SER A 57 -25.64 7.30 20.16
C SER A 57 -24.44 8.23 20.30
N THR A 58 -23.29 7.84 19.72
CA THR A 58 -22.11 8.70 19.54
C THR A 58 -22.22 9.50 18.23
N LEU A 59 -22.06 10.83 18.31
CA LEU A 59 -21.93 11.71 17.13
C LEU A 59 -20.63 11.40 16.34
N PRO A 60 -20.61 11.51 14.99
CA PRO A 60 -19.51 11.00 14.17
C PRO A 60 -18.34 11.99 13.95
N VAL A 61 -17.14 11.40 13.92
CA VAL A 61 -15.78 11.94 14.14
C VAL A 61 -15.09 12.53 12.88
N ALA A 62 -15.67 12.34 11.68
CA ALA A 62 -14.96 12.44 10.40
C ALA A 62 -14.48 13.84 9.95
N VAL A 63 -15.16 14.93 10.34
CA VAL A 63 -14.79 16.29 9.91
C VAL A 63 -13.74 16.93 10.84
N ILE A 64 -13.80 16.57 12.13
CA ILE A 64 -12.81 16.98 13.12
C ILE A 64 -11.49 16.24 12.85
N THR A 65 -11.54 15.00 12.36
CA THR A 65 -10.35 14.20 12.01
C THR A 65 -9.59 14.74 10.81
N GLY A 66 -10.19 15.37 9.79
CA GLY A 66 -9.44 15.93 8.66
C GLY A 66 -8.58 17.15 9.03
N GLY A 67 -9.13 18.06 9.84
CA GLY A 67 -8.38 19.18 10.41
C GLY A 67 -7.34 18.73 11.44
N LEU A 68 -7.71 17.77 12.30
CA LEU A 68 -6.78 17.11 13.22
C LEU A 68 -5.71 16.32 12.47
N PHE A 69 -5.97 15.77 11.29
CA PHE A 69 -5.01 14.97 10.52
C PHE A 69 -4.00 15.86 9.80
N ILE A 70 -4.44 17.01 9.26
CA ILE A 70 -3.52 18.03 8.75
C ILE A 70 -2.68 18.61 9.89
N TRP A 71 -3.27 18.79 11.08
CA TRP A 71 -2.58 19.19 12.31
C TRP A 71 -1.64 18.08 12.85
N TRP A 72 -2.02 16.81 12.73
CA TRP A 72 -1.26 15.60 13.11
C TRP A 72 -0.09 15.34 12.17
N LEU A 73 -0.27 15.60 10.87
CA LEU A 73 0.76 15.59 9.84
C LEU A 73 1.60 16.88 9.84
N TYR A 74 1.32 17.86 10.69
CA TYR A 74 2.10 19.10 10.77
C TYR A 74 2.24 19.58 12.23
N PRO A 75 2.99 18.87 13.08
CA PRO A 75 3.28 19.32 14.44
C PRO A 75 4.36 20.41 14.39
N SER A 76 3.98 21.67 14.14
CA SER A 76 4.90 22.81 14.33
C SER A 76 4.78 23.37 15.76
N ASP A 77 5.92 23.71 16.37
CA ASP A 77 5.99 24.41 17.67
C ASP A 77 5.13 25.69 17.73
N ASP A 78 4.93 26.34 16.57
CA ASP A 78 4.09 27.53 16.41
C ASP A 78 2.61 27.29 16.73
N PHE A 79 2.10 26.06 16.57
CA PHE A 79 0.72 25.70 16.87
C PHE A 79 0.52 25.17 18.31
N ALA A 80 1.56 24.58 18.91
CA ALA A 80 1.51 24.09 20.30
C ALA A 80 1.29 25.24 21.31
N GLN A 81 1.82 26.44 20.99
CA GLN A 81 1.64 27.65 21.80
C GLN A 81 0.19 28.18 21.85
N LEU A 82 -0.68 27.76 20.93
CA LEU A 82 -2.07 28.21 20.88
C LEU A 82 -3.00 27.48 21.87
N SER A 83 -2.61 26.29 22.37
CA SER A 83 -3.42 25.54 23.36
C SER A 83 -3.13 25.96 24.82
N SER A 84 -2.01 26.65 25.07
CA SER A 84 -1.48 26.92 26.41
C SER A 84 -1.77 28.34 26.93
N LYS A 85 -2.98 28.88 26.71
CA LYS A 85 -3.43 30.08 27.44
C LYS A 85 -4.86 29.97 27.95
N LYS A 86 -5.05 29.16 29.01
CA LYS A 86 -6.11 29.42 29.99
C LYS A 86 -5.60 30.44 31.01
N GLY A 87 -6.04 31.68 30.85
CA GLY A 87 -5.74 32.76 31.77
C GLY A 87 -6.28 32.48 33.18
N LYS A 88 -5.38 32.50 34.17
CA LYS A 88 -5.71 32.65 35.58
C LYS A 88 -6.20 34.08 35.82
N GLY A 89 -7.49 34.26 36.05
CA GLY A 89 -8.11 35.48 36.54
C GLY A 89 -8.66 35.28 37.95
N ARG A 90 -8.15 36.10 38.89
CA ARG A 90 -8.40 36.13 40.33
C ARG A 90 -9.88 36.27 40.71
N GLN A 91 -10.27 35.56 41.78
CA GLN A 91 -11.45 35.83 42.60
C GLN A 91 -11.39 37.23 43.22
N ARG A 92 -12.51 37.96 43.13
CA ARG A 92 -12.95 38.92 44.14
C ARG A 92 -14.48 38.85 44.19
N GLU A 93 -14.99 38.49 45.36
CA GLU A 93 -16.40 38.54 45.73
C GLU A 93 -16.85 40.01 45.80
N GLU A 94 -18.02 40.30 45.23
CA GLU A 94 -18.92 41.33 45.73
C GLU A 94 -20.35 40.96 45.31
N HIS A 95 -21.22 40.85 46.31
CA HIS A 95 -22.64 40.53 46.20
C HIS A 95 -23.42 41.63 45.46
N HIS A 96 -24.31 41.25 44.54
CA HIS A 96 -25.65 41.86 44.44
C HIS A 96 -26.61 40.97 43.63
N GLU A 97 -27.75 40.67 44.25
CA GLU A 97 -28.90 39.95 43.69
C GLU A 97 -29.59 40.75 42.58
N GLN A 98 -30.02 40.08 41.50
CA GLN A 98 -31.40 40.21 40.96
C GLN A 98 -31.70 39.20 39.84
N HIS A 99 -32.90 38.62 39.95
CA HIS A 99 -33.57 37.65 39.09
C HIS A 99 -33.60 37.99 37.59
N GLN A 100 -33.49 36.96 36.72
CA GLN A 100 -34.38 36.79 35.57
C GLN A 100 -34.33 35.37 34.97
N ASP A 101 -35.53 34.80 34.83
CA ASP A 101 -35.87 33.50 34.23
C ASP A 101 -35.32 33.29 32.81
N THR A 102 -34.77 32.11 32.54
CA THR A 102 -34.46 31.64 31.18
C THR A 102 -35.40 30.49 30.78
N GLN A 103 -36.37 30.83 29.92
CA GLN A 103 -37.13 29.87 29.12
C GLN A 103 -36.19 29.17 28.12
N LYS A 104 -35.99 27.86 28.25
CA LYS A 104 -35.42 27.01 27.19
C LYS A 104 -36.53 26.63 26.20
N LYS A 105 -36.50 27.23 25.02
CA LYS A 105 -37.22 26.75 23.83
C LYS A 105 -36.54 25.48 23.31
N LYS A 106 -37.31 24.39 23.23
CA LYS A 106 -36.99 23.20 22.41
C LYS A 106 -37.16 23.57 20.92
N PRO A 107 -36.26 23.16 20.02
CA PRO A 107 -36.59 22.96 18.61
C PRO A 107 -37.22 21.57 18.43
N ASP A 108 -38.12 21.50 17.45
CA ASP A 108 -38.97 20.36 17.12
C ASP A 108 -38.19 19.13 16.64
N ASP A 109 -38.57 17.96 17.15
CA ASP A 109 -38.22 16.63 16.61
C ASP A 109 -39.03 16.39 15.32
N ALA A 110 -38.37 16.57 14.18
CA ALA A 110 -38.75 15.92 12.94
C ALA A 110 -37.82 14.73 12.74
N SER A 111 -38.37 13.52 12.90
CA SER A 111 -37.73 12.27 12.50
C SER A 111 -37.40 12.32 11.00
N SER A 112 -36.11 12.45 10.65
CA SER A 112 -35.63 12.27 9.29
C SER A 112 -35.32 10.78 9.03
N PRO A 113 -35.67 10.26 7.84
CA PRO A 113 -35.45 8.86 7.47
C PRO A 113 -33.95 8.58 7.29
N GLU A 114 -33.59 7.30 7.37
CA GLU A 114 -32.25 6.76 7.05
C GLU A 114 -31.67 7.40 5.78
N ASP A 115 -30.41 7.84 5.83
CA ASP A 115 -29.75 8.74 4.87
C ASP A 115 -29.40 7.99 3.55
N ASP A 116 -30.42 7.63 2.76
CA ASP A 116 -30.35 6.97 1.43
C ASP A 116 -29.85 7.90 0.30
N GLN A 117 -29.03 8.90 0.63
CA GLN A 117 -28.52 9.88 -0.32
C GLN A 117 -27.23 9.40 -1.01
N PRO A 118 -27.04 9.65 -2.33
CA PRO A 118 -25.83 9.26 -3.04
C PRO A 118 -24.55 9.84 -2.43
N ALA A 119 -23.45 9.08 -2.47
CA ALA A 119 -22.14 9.41 -1.88
C ALA A 119 -21.67 10.84 -2.18
N TRP A 120 -21.75 11.28 -3.45
CA TRP A 120 -21.41 12.65 -3.83
C TRP A 120 -22.22 13.72 -3.09
N THR A 121 -23.53 13.52 -2.93
CA THR A 121 -24.42 14.46 -2.25
C THR A 121 -24.05 14.57 -0.77
N ASN A 122 -23.74 13.43 -0.15
CA ASN A 122 -23.27 13.38 1.23
C ASN A 122 -21.92 14.09 1.40
N PHE A 123 -20.99 13.86 0.49
CA PHE A 123 -19.71 14.59 0.47
C PHE A 123 -19.93 16.09 0.32
N ALA A 124 -20.66 16.54 -0.71
CA ALA A 124 -20.86 17.96 -1.01
C ALA A 124 -21.49 18.71 0.17
N ARG A 125 -22.51 18.12 0.81
CA ARG A 125 -23.15 18.67 2.01
C ARG A 125 -22.18 18.79 3.19
N ARG A 126 -21.37 17.75 3.45
CA ARG A 126 -20.36 17.76 4.52
C ARG A 126 -19.28 18.80 4.25
N PHE A 127 -18.84 18.91 3.00
CA PHE A 127 -17.84 19.88 2.58
C PHE A 127 -18.35 21.32 2.70
N GLU A 128 -19.59 21.59 2.30
CA GLU A 128 -20.25 22.89 2.48
C GLU A 128 -20.39 23.26 3.96
N ALA A 129 -20.76 22.30 4.82
CA ALA A 129 -20.82 22.50 6.26
C ALA A 129 -19.44 22.85 6.85
N PHE A 130 -18.37 22.15 6.42
CA PHE A 130 -16.99 22.46 6.81
C PHE A 130 -16.55 23.85 6.34
N CYS A 131 -16.88 24.25 5.11
CA CYS A 131 -16.58 25.60 4.59
C CYS A 131 -17.26 26.67 5.45
N THR A 132 -18.54 26.45 5.78
CA THR A 132 -19.35 27.39 6.57
C THR A 132 -18.82 27.53 8.00
N ILE A 133 -18.43 26.41 8.64
CA ILE A 133 -17.85 26.43 10.00
C ILE A 133 -16.50 27.15 10.00
N ASN A 134 -15.61 26.86 9.04
CA ASN A 134 -14.32 27.56 8.94
C ASN A 134 -14.49 29.05 8.67
N ASP A 135 -15.43 29.47 7.83
CA ASP A 135 -15.69 30.89 7.59
C ASP A 135 -16.12 31.62 8.88
N VAL A 136 -16.86 30.95 9.78
CA VAL A 136 -17.27 31.50 11.08
C VAL A 136 -16.13 31.45 12.13
N GLU A 137 -15.38 30.36 12.22
CA GLU A 137 -14.26 30.25 13.16
C GLU A 137 -13.08 31.17 12.78
N PHE A 138 -12.71 31.25 11.50
CA PHE A 138 -11.64 32.16 11.05
C PHE A 138 -12.04 33.64 11.15
N SER A 139 -13.31 33.99 10.91
CA SER A 139 -13.77 35.38 11.09
C SER A 139 -13.84 35.79 12.56
N THR A 140 -14.09 34.86 13.49
CA THR A 140 -14.04 35.14 14.93
C THR A 140 -12.61 35.15 15.49
N PHE A 141 -11.68 34.37 14.92
CA PHE A 141 -10.24 34.42 15.25
C PHE A 141 -9.54 35.70 14.71
N SER A 142 -10.01 36.20 13.57
CA SER A 142 -9.54 37.41 12.87
C SER A 142 -9.51 38.66 13.74
N ASP A 143 -10.48 38.83 14.64
CA ASP A 143 -10.65 40.10 15.33
C ASP A 143 -9.85 40.24 16.64
N LYS A 144 -9.20 39.17 17.13
CA LYS A 144 -8.43 39.23 18.40
C LYS A 144 -7.03 38.58 18.40
N ILE A 145 -6.69 37.69 17.45
CA ILE A 145 -5.44 36.88 17.53
C ILE A 145 -4.60 36.92 16.23
N VAL A 146 -5.17 37.37 15.10
CA VAL A 146 -4.58 37.21 13.75
C VAL A 146 -3.34 38.06 13.43
N ASN A 147 -2.95 39.02 14.28
CA ASN A 147 -1.76 39.85 14.02
C ASN A 147 -0.49 39.41 14.76
N TYR A 148 -0.53 38.36 15.61
CA TYR A 148 0.64 38.02 16.45
C TYR A 148 1.04 36.53 16.50
N PHE A 149 0.18 35.57 16.11
CA PHE A 149 0.45 34.13 16.35
C PHE A 149 0.19 33.16 15.18
N LEU A 150 -0.37 33.59 14.05
CA LEU A 150 -0.64 32.70 12.92
C LEU A 150 0.29 32.96 11.74
N PRO A 151 0.85 31.92 11.09
CA PRO A 151 1.64 32.09 9.87
C PRO A 151 0.87 32.85 8.79
N GLU A 152 1.54 33.72 8.04
CA GLU A 152 0.91 34.60 7.05
C GLU A 152 0.08 33.84 6.00
N TRP A 153 0.51 32.63 5.63
CA TRP A 153 -0.18 31.78 4.66
C TRP A 153 -1.55 31.27 5.14
N SER A 154 -1.80 31.21 6.46
CA SER A 154 -3.08 30.77 7.01
C SER A 154 -4.25 31.65 6.58
N ARG A 155 -3.97 32.94 6.30
CA ARG A 155 -4.94 33.91 5.77
C ARG A 155 -5.43 33.54 4.36
N MET A 156 -4.68 32.73 3.62
CA MET A 156 -5.04 32.29 2.27
C MET A 156 -5.93 31.03 2.24
N ILE A 157 -5.95 30.24 3.33
CA ILE A 157 -6.70 28.97 3.39
C ILE A 157 -8.19 29.17 3.06
N PRO A 158 -8.93 30.15 3.62
CA PRO A 158 -10.34 30.32 3.29
C PRO A 158 -10.58 30.65 1.81
N GLY A 159 -9.60 31.28 1.14
CA GLY A 159 -9.65 31.50 -0.30
C GLY A 159 -9.53 30.20 -1.10
N TYR A 160 -8.58 29.34 -0.73
CA TYR A 160 -8.41 28.02 -1.36
C TYR A 160 -9.61 27.11 -1.13
N VAL A 161 -10.14 27.06 0.09
CA VAL A 161 -11.31 26.24 0.44
C VAL A 161 -12.53 26.66 -0.36
N ARG A 162 -12.84 27.97 -0.44
CA ARG A 162 -13.94 28.48 -1.28
C ARG A 162 -13.74 28.19 -2.76
N LYS A 163 -12.50 28.27 -3.25
CA LYS A 163 -12.19 27.88 -4.63
C LYS A 163 -12.49 26.40 -4.85
N LEU A 164 -11.98 25.51 -4.00
CA LEU A 164 -12.25 24.07 -4.07
C LEU A 164 -13.74 23.77 -3.98
N GLN A 165 -14.48 24.46 -3.11
CA GLN A 165 -15.93 24.32 -3.00
C GLN A 165 -16.64 24.62 -4.33
N ARG A 166 -16.24 25.70 -5.01
CA ARG A 166 -16.80 26.05 -6.31
C ARG A 166 -16.41 25.04 -7.38
N GLU A 167 -15.14 24.63 -7.42
CA GLU A 167 -14.62 23.66 -8.40
C GLU A 167 -15.28 22.27 -8.22
N LEU A 168 -15.58 21.88 -6.99
CA LEU A 168 -16.24 20.62 -6.60
C LEU A 168 -17.77 20.74 -6.50
N SER A 169 -18.39 21.78 -7.05
CA SER A 169 -19.84 21.99 -6.94
C SER A 169 -20.69 21.14 -7.89
N MET A 170 -20.08 20.51 -8.91
CA MET A 170 -20.76 19.89 -10.06
C MET A 170 -21.67 20.85 -10.85
N SER A 171 -21.52 22.17 -10.68
CA SER A 171 -22.19 23.11 -11.57
C SER A 171 -21.61 23.00 -12.98
N PRO A 172 -22.40 23.18 -14.05
CA PRO A 172 -21.87 23.15 -15.42
C PRO A 172 -20.62 24.00 -15.60
N GLY A 173 -19.52 23.38 -16.03
CA GLY A 173 -18.22 24.04 -16.20
C GLY A 173 -17.36 24.18 -14.94
N SER A 174 -17.75 23.59 -13.80
CA SER A 174 -16.84 23.40 -12.66
C SER A 174 -15.85 22.27 -12.94
N LEU A 175 -14.71 22.24 -12.24
CA LEU A 175 -13.73 21.16 -12.39
C LEU A 175 -14.33 19.75 -12.22
N ALA A 176 -15.20 19.54 -11.22
CA ALA A 176 -15.81 18.24 -11.01
C ALA A 176 -16.75 17.82 -12.16
N ASP A 177 -17.46 18.78 -12.77
CA ASP A 177 -18.24 18.51 -13.99
C ASP A 177 -17.30 18.16 -15.15
N GLU A 178 -16.23 18.92 -15.37
CA GLU A 178 -15.23 18.62 -16.41
C GLU A 178 -14.61 17.22 -16.24
N ILE A 179 -14.17 16.89 -15.02
CA ILE A 179 -13.63 15.57 -14.69
C ILE A 179 -14.65 14.47 -15.00
N TRP A 180 -15.91 14.65 -14.60
CA TRP A 180 -16.95 13.65 -14.83
C TRP A 180 -17.27 13.50 -16.32
N GLN A 181 -17.28 14.58 -17.11
CA GLN A 181 -17.41 14.50 -18.57
C GLN A 181 -16.22 13.76 -19.19
N GLU A 182 -14.99 14.03 -18.73
CA GLU A 182 -13.79 13.35 -19.23
C GLU A 182 -13.74 11.87 -18.84
N ALA A 183 -14.29 11.50 -17.68
CA ALA A 183 -14.46 10.09 -17.30
C ALA A 183 -15.25 9.31 -18.36
N HIS A 184 -16.15 9.97 -19.10
CA HIS A 184 -16.92 9.41 -20.21
C HIS A 184 -16.24 9.51 -21.58
N ASP A 185 -15.04 10.08 -21.67
CA ASP A 185 -14.31 10.22 -22.93
C ASP A 185 -13.47 8.96 -23.24
N PRO A 186 -13.82 8.18 -24.27
CA PRO A 186 -13.06 6.99 -24.66
C PRO A 186 -11.68 7.28 -25.27
N LEU A 187 -11.37 8.53 -25.63
CA LEU A 187 -10.03 8.91 -26.07
C LEU A 187 -9.07 9.09 -24.89
N VAL A 188 -9.60 9.53 -23.75
CA VAL A 188 -8.84 9.68 -22.49
C VAL A 188 -8.81 8.37 -21.71
N ASN A 189 -9.97 7.71 -21.59
CA ASN A 189 -10.13 6.47 -20.85
C ASN A 189 -10.62 5.36 -21.81
N PRO A 190 -9.74 4.78 -22.65
CA PRO A 190 -10.16 3.78 -23.64
C PRO A 190 -10.79 2.54 -23.01
N GLU A 191 -10.44 2.21 -21.77
CA GLU A 191 -10.93 1.05 -21.05
C GLU A 191 -12.43 1.09 -20.74
N ILE A 192 -13.07 2.27 -20.77
CA ILE A 192 -14.51 2.41 -20.49
C ILE A 192 -15.39 1.75 -21.56
N ARG A 193 -14.80 1.41 -22.71
CA ARG A 193 -15.47 0.76 -23.84
C ARG A 193 -15.56 -0.76 -23.70
N TYR A 194 -14.85 -1.34 -22.75
CA TYR A 194 -14.77 -2.79 -22.58
C TYR A 194 -15.39 -3.19 -21.25
N SER A 195 -16.19 -4.25 -21.27
CA SER A 195 -16.61 -4.95 -20.06
C SER A 195 -15.44 -5.76 -19.49
N ALA A 196 -15.43 -5.93 -18.18
CA ALA A 196 -14.46 -6.76 -17.48
C ALA A 196 -15.16 -7.99 -16.89
N GLU A 197 -14.49 -9.15 -16.96
CA GLU A 197 -14.92 -10.37 -16.30
C GLU A 197 -13.82 -10.83 -15.35
N VAL A 198 -14.22 -11.44 -14.23
CA VAL A 198 -13.29 -12.01 -13.25
C VAL A 198 -12.65 -13.27 -13.85
N ARG A 199 -11.32 -13.26 -13.93
CA ARG A 199 -10.54 -14.43 -14.31
C ARG A 199 -10.40 -15.34 -13.10
N VAL A 200 -11.02 -16.52 -13.14
CA VAL A 200 -10.87 -17.56 -12.12
C VAL A 200 -9.84 -18.57 -12.61
N SER A 201 -8.59 -18.42 -12.16
CA SER A 201 -7.52 -19.39 -12.35
C SER A 201 -6.30 -19.00 -11.51
N SER A 202 -5.65 -20.00 -10.91
CA SER A 202 -4.41 -19.84 -10.16
C SER A 202 -3.20 -19.55 -11.05
N GLU A 203 -3.25 -19.87 -12.35
CA GLU A 203 -2.18 -19.58 -13.30
C GLU A 203 -1.97 -18.08 -13.51
N LEU A 204 -0.76 -17.70 -13.94
CA LEU A 204 -0.46 -16.34 -14.39
C LEU A 204 -1.36 -15.92 -15.57
N CYS A 205 -1.73 -14.64 -15.61
CA CYS A 205 -2.44 -14.06 -16.75
C CYS A 205 -1.61 -14.12 -18.04
N ASP A 206 -2.28 -14.09 -19.19
CA ASP A 206 -1.62 -14.23 -20.49
C ASP A 206 -0.64 -13.09 -20.78
N GLU A 207 -0.94 -11.88 -20.30
CA GLU A 207 -0.05 -10.74 -20.43
C GLU A 207 1.25 -10.91 -19.64
N GLU A 208 1.19 -11.48 -18.43
CA GLU A 208 2.39 -11.78 -17.63
C GLU A 208 3.20 -12.92 -18.28
N LYS A 209 2.55 -13.97 -18.78
CA LYS A 209 3.21 -15.05 -19.56
C LYS A 209 3.93 -14.49 -20.79
N ALA A 210 3.27 -13.59 -21.53
CA ALA A 210 3.83 -12.94 -22.70
C ALA A 210 4.99 -11.98 -22.32
N TYR A 211 4.88 -11.28 -21.19
CA TYR A 211 5.95 -10.48 -20.63
C TYR A 211 7.17 -11.34 -20.30
N LEU A 212 6.99 -12.46 -19.58
CA LEU A 212 8.06 -13.38 -19.20
C LEU A 212 8.85 -13.89 -20.42
N ALA A 213 8.14 -14.26 -21.49
CA ALA A 213 8.78 -14.71 -22.74
C ALA A 213 9.67 -13.63 -23.37
N ARG A 214 9.34 -12.34 -23.20
CA ARG A 214 10.16 -11.22 -23.68
C ARG A 214 11.27 -10.87 -22.70
N ARG A 215 10.96 -10.78 -21.40
CA ARG A 215 11.93 -10.47 -20.34
C ARG A 215 13.05 -11.50 -20.28
N LYS A 216 12.75 -12.80 -20.46
CA LYS A 216 13.77 -13.86 -20.51
C LYS A 216 14.86 -13.61 -21.56
N ARG A 217 14.52 -12.99 -22.70
CA ARG A 217 15.50 -12.63 -23.74
C ARG A 217 16.40 -11.47 -23.32
N VAL A 218 15.82 -10.47 -22.66
CA VAL A 218 16.56 -9.30 -22.12
C VAL A 218 17.43 -9.73 -20.95
N ALA A 219 16.88 -10.49 -20.01
CA ALA A 219 17.59 -11.02 -18.84
C ALA A 219 18.75 -11.95 -19.24
N ARG A 220 18.64 -12.69 -20.35
CA ARG A 220 19.76 -13.49 -20.89
C ARG A 220 20.97 -12.62 -21.25
N ILE A 221 20.72 -11.50 -21.93
CA ILE A 221 21.77 -10.53 -22.34
C ILE A 221 22.32 -9.83 -21.09
N GLY A 222 21.45 -9.41 -20.18
CA GLY A 222 21.82 -8.84 -18.89
C GLY A 222 22.71 -9.77 -18.09
N LEU A 223 22.33 -11.05 -17.98
CA LEU A 223 23.06 -12.08 -17.24
C LEU A 223 24.45 -12.33 -17.84
N ALA A 224 24.55 -12.42 -19.17
CA ALA A 224 25.84 -12.60 -19.85
C ALA A 224 26.80 -11.46 -19.51
N ARG A 225 26.35 -10.21 -19.65
CA ARG A 225 27.13 -9.02 -19.28
C ARG A 225 27.47 -9.00 -17.79
N TYR A 226 26.50 -9.29 -16.93
CA TYR A 226 26.65 -9.26 -15.48
C TYR A 226 27.66 -10.30 -14.98
N LEU A 227 27.65 -11.50 -15.54
CA LEU A 227 28.54 -12.58 -15.12
C LEU A 227 29.88 -12.62 -15.88
N GLY A 228 30.03 -11.82 -16.94
CA GLY A 228 31.21 -11.81 -17.81
C GLY A 228 31.27 -13.04 -18.72
N LEU A 229 30.12 -13.46 -19.25
CA LEU A 229 29.97 -14.61 -20.15
C LEU A 229 29.71 -14.12 -21.58
N GLU A 230 30.06 -14.95 -22.56
CA GLU A 230 29.69 -14.71 -23.96
C GLU A 230 28.19 -14.94 -24.17
N GLU A 231 27.52 -14.04 -24.89
CA GLU A 231 26.06 -14.06 -25.03
C GLU A 231 25.52 -15.30 -25.76
N ASP A 232 26.30 -15.89 -26.67
CA ASP A 232 25.94 -17.08 -27.44
C ASP A 232 26.06 -18.38 -26.62
N GLU A 233 26.87 -18.38 -25.56
CA GLU A 233 27.02 -19.53 -24.66
C GLU A 233 25.90 -19.64 -23.61
N VAL A 234 25.13 -18.57 -23.39
CA VAL A 234 24.02 -18.56 -22.43
C VAL A 234 22.76 -19.11 -23.08
N HIS A 235 22.45 -20.37 -22.77
CA HIS A 235 21.20 -21.00 -23.17
C HIS A 235 20.01 -20.34 -22.43
N PRO A 236 18.86 -20.09 -23.09
CA PRO A 236 17.71 -19.45 -22.44
C PRO A 236 17.24 -20.15 -21.16
N ASP A 237 17.27 -21.49 -21.12
CA ASP A 237 16.81 -22.26 -19.94
C ASP A 237 17.80 -22.25 -18.76
N ASP A 238 19.02 -21.76 -18.99
CA ASP A 238 20.01 -21.59 -17.94
C ASP A 238 19.81 -20.26 -17.18
N VAL A 239 19.03 -19.33 -17.75
CA VAL A 239 18.76 -18.01 -17.17
C VAL A 239 17.90 -18.16 -15.91
N PRO A 240 18.38 -17.73 -14.73
CA PRO A 240 17.59 -17.77 -13.51
C PRO A 240 16.53 -16.68 -13.50
N THR A 241 15.36 -16.98 -12.94
CA THR A 241 14.35 -15.97 -12.62
C THR A 241 14.76 -15.29 -11.31
N ILE A 242 15.21 -14.04 -11.39
CA ILE A 242 15.61 -13.24 -10.23
C ILE A 242 14.49 -12.27 -9.87
N ALA A 243 14.14 -12.19 -8.60
CA ALA A 243 13.20 -11.19 -8.07
C ALA A 243 13.89 -10.31 -7.03
N MET A 244 13.53 -9.03 -7.02
CA MET A 244 13.90 -8.09 -5.97
C MET A 244 12.66 -7.72 -5.16
N CYS A 245 12.78 -7.61 -3.84
CA CYS A 245 11.73 -7.08 -2.99
C CYS A 245 12.25 -5.97 -2.08
N GLY A 246 11.47 -4.90 -1.92
CA GLY A 246 11.76 -3.78 -1.04
C GLY A 246 10.76 -3.70 0.11
N SER A 247 11.26 -3.52 1.33
CA SER A 247 10.40 -3.43 2.51
C SER A 247 9.55 -2.15 2.57
N GLY A 248 8.61 -2.09 3.52
CA GLY A 248 7.99 -0.84 3.93
C GLY A 248 8.89 0.00 4.84
N GLY A 249 8.45 1.22 5.16
CA GLY A 249 9.24 2.19 5.93
C GLY A 249 9.10 3.65 5.47
N GLY A 250 7.95 4.05 4.92
CA GLY A 250 7.69 5.44 4.51
C GLY A 250 8.72 5.99 3.52
N LEU A 251 9.13 7.25 3.71
CA LEU A 251 10.13 7.88 2.83
C LEU A 251 11.53 7.28 2.98
N ARG A 252 11.88 6.70 4.15
CA ARG A 252 13.15 6.00 4.32
C ARG A 252 13.27 4.86 3.32
N ALA A 253 12.25 4.00 3.25
CA ALA A 253 12.21 2.89 2.31
C ALA A 253 12.21 3.38 0.84
N LEU A 254 11.47 4.44 0.53
CA LEU A 254 11.48 5.05 -0.80
C LEU A 254 12.89 5.52 -1.22
N ILE A 255 13.59 6.27 -0.36
CA ILE A 255 14.88 6.88 -0.68
C ILE A 255 16.01 5.85 -0.63
N ALA A 256 16.08 5.03 0.43
CA ALA A 256 17.08 3.97 0.56
C ALA A 256 16.90 2.88 -0.52
N GLY A 257 15.65 2.52 -0.83
CA GLY A 257 15.32 1.65 -1.94
C GLY A 257 15.78 2.23 -3.28
N THR A 258 15.59 3.53 -3.50
CA THR A 258 16.07 4.21 -4.73
C THR A 258 17.59 4.09 -4.84
N GLY A 259 18.33 4.32 -3.74
CA GLY A 259 19.78 4.14 -3.71
C GLY A 259 20.23 2.70 -3.94
N SER A 260 19.50 1.73 -3.39
CA SER A 260 19.79 0.29 -3.57
C SER A 260 19.56 -0.16 -5.01
N ILE A 261 18.42 0.19 -5.61
CA ILE A 261 18.13 -0.15 -7.01
C ILE A 261 19.11 0.56 -7.96
N LEU A 262 19.49 1.80 -7.68
CA LEU A 262 20.53 2.51 -8.45
C LEU A 262 21.87 1.76 -8.41
N ALA A 263 22.27 1.26 -7.24
CA ALA A 263 23.49 0.45 -7.11
C ALA A 263 23.42 -0.84 -7.95
N THR A 264 22.25 -1.50 -7.98
CA THR A 264 22.04 -2.69 -8.81
C THR A 264 21.99 -2.41 -10.31
N GLU A 265 21.52 -1.22 -10.71
CA GLU A 265 21.50 -0.75 -12.11
C GLU A 265 22.94 -0.53 -12.59
N GLU A 266 23.75 0.20 -11.80
CA GLU A 266 25.15 0.46 -12.10
C GLU A 266 26.01 -0.81 -12.12
N ASP A 267 25.68 -1.79 -11.28
CA ASP A 267 26.34 -3.10 -11.25
C ASP A 267 25.92 -4.02 -12.42
N GLY A 268 24.83 -3.67 -13.14
CA GLY A 268 24.24 -4.46 -14.22
C GLY A 268 23.33 -5.60 -13.74
N LEU A 269 23.12 -5.74 -12.42
CA LEU A 269 22.24 -6.76 -11.84
C LEU A 269 20.77 -6.51 -12.19
N LEU A 270 20.32 -5.24 -12.23
CA LEU A 270 18.92 -4.90 -12.52
C LEU A 270 18.44 -5.43 -13.88
N ASP A 271 19.34 -5.49 -14.87
CA ASP A 271 19.06 -6.05 -16.20
C ASP A 271 18.73 -7.56 -16.14
N CYS A 272 19.18 -8.27 -15.10
CA CYS A 272 18.93 -9.69 -14.88
C CYS A 272 17.59 -9.94 -14.16
N VAL A 273 17.04 -8.93 -13.48
CA VAL A 273 15.87 -9.06 -12.60
C VAL A 273 14.59 -9.21 -13.42
N THR A 274 13.74 -10.17 -13.10
CA THR A 274 12.44 -10.38 -13.77
C THR A 274 11.31 -9.67 -13.05
N TYR A 275 11.32 -9.68 -11.71
CA TYR A 275 10.26 -9.10 -10.88
C TYR A 275 10.83 -8.11 -9.86
N THR A 276 10.10 -7.03 -9.62
CA THR A 276 10.24 -6.22 -8.41
C THR A 276 8.95 -6.31 -7.62
N SER A 277 9.04 -6.32 -6.29
CA SER A 277 7.87 -6.25 -5.42
C SER A 277 8.11 -5.25 -4.29
N GLY A 278 7.06 -4.56 -3.87
CA GLY A 278 7.15 -3.50 -2.87
C GLY A 278 6.03 -3.58 -1.85
N VAL A 279 6.36 -3.20 -0.62
CA VAL A 279 5.41 -2.85 0.46
C VAL A 279 5.56 -1.36 0.76
N SER A 280 4.47 -0.67 1.09
CA SER A 280 4.49 0.72 1.58
C SER A 280 5.37 1.67 0.77
N GLY A 281 6.41 2.27 1.37
CA GLY A 281 7.35 3.16 0.68
C GLY A 281 7.97 2.59 -0.59
N SER A 282 8.20 1.27 -0.65
CA SER A 282 8.70 0.61 -1.86
C SER A 282 7.64 0.50 -2.96
N CYS A 283 6.34 0.49 -2.63
CA CYS A 283 5.29 0.70 -3.64
C CYS A 283 5.39 2.10 -4.25
N TRP A 284 5.63 3.14 -3.44
CA TRP A 284 5.81 4.49 -3.98
C TRP A 284 7.04 4.59 -4.89
N LEU A 285 8.13 3.92 -4.54
CA LEU A 285 9.32 3.84 -5.40
C LEU A 285 8.96 3.32 -6.78
N GLN A 286 8.33 2.15 -6.84
CA GLN A 286 7.97 1.53 -8.11
C GLN A 286 7.01 2.43 -8.91
N ALA A 287 6.02 3.01 -8.24
CA ALA A 287 5.05 3.92 -8.85
C ALA A 287 5.72 5.15 -9.47
N LEU A 288 6.63 5.79 -8.73
CA LEU A 288 7.31 7.02 -9.14
C LEU A 288 8.39 6.75 -10.19
N SER A 289 9.08 5.60 -10.16
CA SER A 289 10.04 5.24 -11.21
C SER A 289 9.39 5.17 -12.59
N LEU A 290 8.13 4.70 -12.66
CA LEU A 290 7.42 4.41 -13.90
C LEU A 290 6.46 5.54 -14.32
N THR A 291 6.90 6.80 -14.18
CA THR A 291 6.18 8.00 -14.64
C THR A 291 6.75 8.58 -15.93
N SER A 292 6.03 9.48 -16.57
CA SER A 292 6.41 10.15 -17.81
C SER A 292 7.64 11.04 -17.66
N PHE A 293 7.88 11.56 -16.46
CA PHE A 293 9.03 12.42 -16.14
C PHE A 293 10.25 11.62 -15.67
N ASN A 294 10.09 10.46 -15.02
CA ASN A 294 11.22 9.61 -14.62
C ASN A 294 11.61 8.57 -15.69
N LYS A 295 10.64 8.11 -16.49
CA LYS A 295 10.82 7.21 -17.64
C LYS A 295 11.51 5.88 -17.30
N GLY A 296 11.31 5.38 -16.09
CA GLY A 296 11.97 4.17 -15.60
C GLY A 296 13.42 4.37 -15.14
N SER A 297 13.96 5.59 -15.18
CA SER A 297 15.32 5.88 -14.72
C SER A 297 15.34 6.18 -13.23
N VAL A 298 16.14 5.41 -12.49
CA VAL A 298 16.33 5.56 -11.04
C VAL A 298 17.05 6.88 -10.72
N SER A 299 18.00 7.29 -11.57
CA SER A 299 18.68 8.59 -11.48
C SER A 299 17.71 9.76 -11.61
N ASN A 300 16.75 9.70 -12.54
CA ASN A 300 15.72 10.74 -12.66
C ASN A 300 14.82 10.77 -11.43
N LEU A 301 14.44 9.60 -10.90
CA LEU A 301 13.69 9.51 -9.66
C LEU A 301 14.44 10.17 -8.50
N LEU A 302 15.74 9.92 -8.35
CA LEU A 302 16.56 10.52 -7.31
C LEU A 302 16.53 12.05 -7.38
N GLU A 303 16.73 12.63 -8.57
CA GLU A 303 16.68 14.09 -8.76
C GLU A 303 15.28 14.66 -8.49
N HIS A 304 14.23 13.92 -8.85
CA HIS A 304 12.86 14.28 -8.51
C HIS A 304 12.61 14.26 -6.99
N LEU A 305 13.10 13.26 -6.28
CA LEU A 305 13.00 13.19 -4.82
C LEU A 305 13.71 14.38 -4.16
N LYS A 306 14.94 14.71 -4.60
CA LYS A 306 15.67 15.91 -4.13
C LYS A 306 14.91 17.19 -4.36
N ALA A 307 14.20 17.29 -5.49
CA ALA A 307 13.41 18.46 -5.84
C ALA A 307 12.11 18.61 -5.03
N ARG A 308 11.58 17.53 -4.43
CA ARG A 308 10.21 17.52 -3.87
C ARG A 308 10.15 17.17 -2.38
N ALA A 309 11.02 16.33 -1.87
CA ALA A 309 10.92 15.78 -0.52
C ALA A 309 11.26 16.78 0.61
N SER A 310 11.82 17.96 0.30
CA SER A 310 12.16 18.98 1.31
C SER A 310 10.95 19.74 1.86
N THR A 311 9.75 19.44 1.37
CA THR A 311 8.49 20.03 1.84
C THR A 311 7.55 18.93 2.27
N HIS A 312 6.98 19.07 3.47
CA HIS A 312 6.01 18.11 4.00
C HIS A 312 4.81 17.92 3.05
N ILE A 313 4.34 16.68 2.91
CA ILE A 313 3.22 16.29 2.02
C ILE A 313 1.92 17.04 2.36
N ALA A 314 1.73 17.38 3.63
CA ALA A 314 0.57 18.08 4.17
C ALA A 314 0.84 19.58 4.41
N TYR A 315 1.96 20.14 3.95
CA TYR A 315 2.23 21.57 4.11
C TYR A 315 1.16 22.39 3.35
N PRO A 316 0.27 23.10 4.05
CA PRO A 316 -0.98 23.53 3.44
C PRO A 316 -0.83 24.46 2.23
N PRO A 317 0.09 25.45 2.20
CA PRO A 317 0.23 26.33 1.03
C PRO A 317 0.51 25.56 -0.26
N VAL A 318 1.43 24.60 -0.21
CA VAL A 318 1.84 23.83 -1.39
C VAL A 318 0.80 22.77 -1.75
N ALA A 319 0.19 22.12 -0.74
CA ALA A 319 -0.88 21.16 -0.95
C ALA A 319 -2.12 21.83 -1.58
N PHE A 320 -2.61 22.92 -0.98
CA PHE A 320 -3.75 23.68 -1.52
C PHE A 320 -3.44 24.29 -2.88
N GLN A 321 -2.23 24.80 -3.11
CA GLN A 321 -1.84 25.30 -4.43
C GLN A 321 -1.98 24.19 -5.49
N SER A 322 -1.46 22.99 -5.21
CA SER A 322 -1.53 21.85 -6.15
C SER A 322 -2.97 21.38 -6.39
N LEU A 323 -3.79 21.35 -5.34
CA LEU A 323 -5.19 20.89 -5.42
C LEU A 323 -6.14 21.93 -6.01
N ALA A 324 -5.82 23.21 -5.88
CA ALA A 324 -6.71 24.29 -6.31
C ALA A 324 -6.26 24.97 -7.61
N SER A 325 -5.10 24.64 -8.17
CA SER A 325 -4.55 25.31 -9.37
C SER A 325 -4.42 24.36 -10.55
N MET A 326 -4.67 24.89 -11.75
CA MET A 326 -4.37 24.19 -13.00
C MET A 326 -2.86 24.18 -13.27
N PRO A 327 -2.33 23.14 -13.93
CA PRO A 327 -3.04 21.96 -14.46
C PRO A 327 -3.21 20.81 -13.46
N THR A 328 -2.65 20.91 -12.25
CA THR A 328 -2.50 19.78 -11.31
C THR A 328 -3.80 19.34 -10.64
N ASN A 329 -4.68 20.30 -10.34
CA ASN A 329 -5.95 20.08 -9.64
C ASN A 329 -6.82 19.00 -10.29
N LYS A 330 -6.93 19.02 -11.61
CA LYS A 330 -7.72 18.06 -12.39
C LYS A 330 -7.28 16.63 -12.09
N TYR A 331 -6.00 16.33 -12.34
CA TYR A 331 -5.46 14.98 -12.18
C TYR A 331 -5.49 14.47 -10.74
N LEU A 332 -5.23 15.36 -9.78
CA LEU A 332 -5.24 15.00 -8.35
C LEU A 332 -6.65 14.73 -7.83
N LEU A 333 -7.66 15.42 -8.34
CA LEU A 333 -9.05 15.30 -7.90
C LEU A 333 -9.86 14.31 -8.76
N SER A 334 -9.35 13.85 -9.90
CA SER A 334 -10.03 12.88 -10.77
C SER A 334 -10.52 11.65 -10.00
N GLY A 335 -9.63 11.00 -9.25
CA GLY A 335 -9.98 9.77 -8.53
C GLY A 335 -11.06 9.98 -7.47
N MET A 336 -11.08 11.14 -6.82
CA MET A 336 -12.11 11.50 -5.84
C MET A 336 -13.48 11.66 -6.50
N VAL A 337 -13.54 12.42 -7.60
CA VAL A 337 -14.79 12.68 -8.32
C VAL A 337 -15.32 11.38 -8.95
N GLU A 338 -14.46 10.64 -9.64
CA GLU A 338 -14.82 9.36 -10.29
C GLU A 338 -15.33 8.34 -9.27
N LYS A 339 -14.68 8.21 -8.10
CA LYS A 339 -15.11 7.31 -7.03
C LYS A 339 -16.49 7.69 -6.47
N LEU A 340 -16.67 8.96 -6.10
CA LEU A 340 -17.89 9.42 -5.42
C LEU A 340 -19.10 9.57 -6.35
N LYS A 341 -18.87 9.80 -7.66
CA LYS A 341 -19.93 9.85 -8.68
C LYS A 341 -20.23 8.49 -9.29
N GLY A 342 -19.20 7.69 -9.52
CA GLY A 342 -19.31 6.37 -10.13
C GLY A 342 -20.01 5.35 -9.25
N ASP A 343 -20.01 5.56 -7.93
CA ASP A 343 -20.65 4.65 -6.99
C ASP A 343 -21.43 5.41 -5.89
N PRO A 344 -22.76 5.30 -5.87
CA PRO A 344 -23.61 5.95 -4.87
C PRO A 344 -23.33 5.54 -3.42
N LYS A 345 -22.71 4.38 -3.16
CA LYS A 345 -22.38 3.90 -1.81
C LYS A 345 -20.88 4.01 -1.50
N ALA A 346 -20.08 4.64 -2.38
CA ALA A 346 -18.66 4.83 -2.13
C ALA A 346 -18.39 5.70 -0.91
N ASP A 347 -17.24 5.45 -0.29
CA ASP A 347 -16.70 6.26 0.79
C ASP A 347 -15.41 6.94 0.36
N PHE A 348 -15.12 8.10 0.96
CA PHE A 348 -13.89 8.84 0.76
C PHE A 348 -13.30 9.20 2.12
N GLY A 349 -12.35 8.38 2.56
CA GLY A 349 -11.82 8.37 3.91
C GLY A 349 -10.44 9.00 4.03
N LEU A 350 -9.84 8.83 5.22
CA LEU A 350 -8.53 9.39 5.55
C LEU A 350 -7.41 8.85 4.66
N VAL A 351 -7.48 7.56 4.31
CA VAL A 351 -6.54 6.90 3.41
C VAL A 351 -6.58 7.54 2.01
N ASP A 352 -7.77 7.89 1.51
CA ASP A 352 -7.93 8.56 0.22
C ASP A 352 -7.30 9.97 0.25
N VAL A 353 -7.54 10.74 1.32
CA VAL A 353 -6.92 12.08 1.53
C VAL A 353 -5.39 11.98 1.58
N TYR A 354 -4.88 11.03 2.36
CA TYR A 354 -3.44 10.78 2.47
C TYR A 354 -2.80 10.47 1.11
N GLY A 355 -3.44 9.60 0.33
CA GLY A 355 -3.01 9.28 -1.03
C GLY A 355 -2.99 10.48 -1.97
N VAL A 356 -4.01 11.35 -1.91
CA VAL A 356 -4.06 12.61 -2.67
C VAL A 356 -2.93 13.56 -2.28
N LEU A 357 -2.60 13.69 -0.99
CA LEU A 357 -1.49 14.53 -0.52
C LEU A 357 -0.12 13.98 -0.96
N LEU A 358 0.07 12.66 -0.87
CA LEU A 358 1.26 11.99 -1.42
C LEU A 358 1.41 12.26 -2.91
N ALA A 359 0.34 12.09 -3.69
CA ALA A 359 0.35 12.35 -5.13
C ALA A 359 0.61 13.83 -5.46
N ALA A 360 -0.01 14.76 -4.73
CA ALA A 360 0.23 16.19 -4.89
C ALA A 360 1.70 16.53 -4.67
N ARG A 361 2.37 15.81 -3.76
CA ARG A 361 3.80 16.00 -3.55
C ARG A 361 4.65 15.35 -4.64
N TYR A 362 4.41 14.07 -4.92
CA TYR A 362 5.35 13.22 -5.64
C TYR A 362 4.95 12.85 -7.07
N LEU A 363 3.67 12.86 -7.44
CA LEU A 363 3.24 12.67 -8.84
C LEU A 363 3.22 13.99 -9.64
N VAL A 364 3.33 15.13 -8.96
CA VAL A 364 3.48 16.43 -9.61
C VAL A 364 4.98 16.78 -9.71
N PRO A 365 5.55 16.92 -10.93
CA PRO A 365 6.95 17.30 -11.10
C PRO A 365 7.20 18.76 -10.73
N LYS A 366 8.47 19.12 -10.49
CA LYS A 366 8.86 20.51 -10.19
C LYS A 366 8.43 21.44 -11.33
N GLY A 367 7.73 22.53 -10.99
CA GLY A 367 7.23 23.51 -11.96
C GLY A 367 5.82 23.23 -12.50
N ASP A 368 5.18 22.14 -12.04
CA ASP A 368 3.76 21.79 -12.16
C ASP A 368 3.23 21.53 -13.59
N LEU A 369 3.84 22.11 -14.63
CA LEU A 369 3.46 21.96 -16.04
C LEU A 369 3.80 20.59 -16.66
N GLY A 370 4.68 19.82 -16.01
CA GLY A 370 5.09 18.50 -16.48
C GLY A 370 4.14 17.36 -16.10
N VAL A 371 3.03 17.65 -15.41
CA VAL A 371 2.04 16.65 -15.00
C VAL A 371 1.39 16.00 -16.24
N ASN A 372 1.16 14.70 -16.20
CA ASN A 372 0.63 13.93 -17.32
C ASN A 372 -0.48 12.99 -16.84
N ASP A 373 -1.60 12.89 -17.58
CA ASP A 373 -2.72 12.00 -17.22
C ASP A 373 -2.30 10.54 -17.05
N ARG A 374 -1.30 10.10 -17.83
CA ARG A 374 -0.93 8.68 -17.91
C ARG A 374 -0.30 8.20 -16.61
N ASP A 375 0.32 9.11 -15.87
CA ASP A 375 1.00 8.84 -14.61
C ASP A 375 0.03 8.56 -13.45
N PHE A 376 -1.28 8.78 -13.66
CA PHE A 376 -2.32 8.60 -12.64
C PHE A 376 -3.09 7.28 -12.78
N LYS A 377 -2.63 6.36 -13.64
CA LYS A 377 -3.17 5.00 -13.75
C LYS A 377 -2.04 3.97 -13.69
N LEU A 378 -2.24 2.91 -12.92
CA LEU A 378 -1.25 1.85 -12.79
C LEU A 378 -1.14 1.04 -14.08
N SER A 379 -2.26 0.79 -14.78
CA SER A 379 -2.25 0.04 -16.05
C SER A 379 -1.43 0.71 -17.15
N ASN A 380 -1.26 2.04 -17.12
CA ASN A 380 -0.43 2.76 -18.09
C ASN A 380 1.07 2.44 -17.97
N GLN A 381 1.52 1.93 -16.83
CA GLN A 381 2.91 1.52 -16.63
C GLN A 381 3.33 0.38 -17.55
N ARG A 382 2.37 -0.34 -18.16
CA ARG A 382 2.62 -1.32 -19.24
C ARG A 382 3.57 -0.78 -20.31
N GLN A 383 3.53 0.52 -20.62
CA GLN A 383 4.42 1.13 -21.61
C GLN A 383 5.93 0.96 -21.30
N TYR A 384 6.29 0.84 -20.02
CA TYR A 384 7.67 0.68 -19.55
C TYR A 384 8.12 -0.77 -19.43
N ILE A 385 7.20 -1.73 -19.46
CA ILE A 385 7.52 -3.15 -19.25
C ILE A 385 7.12 -4.03 -20.44
N GLN A 386 6.29 -3.52 -21.37
CA GLN A 386 5.68 -4.33 -22.41
C GLN A 386 6.70 -5.05 -23.29
N TYR A 387 7.92 -4.55 -23.49
CA TYR A 387 8.96 -5.24 -24.27
C TYR A 387 9.96 -6.02 -23.40
N GLY A 388 9.67 -6.18 -22.11
CA GLY A 388 10.59 -6.78 -21.15
C GLY A 388 11.78 -5.88 -20.80
N GLN A 389 11.68 -4.57 -21.08
CA GLN A 389 12.83 -3.66 -20.89
C GLN A 389 13.13 -3.35 -19.42
N LEU A 390 12.13 -3.40 -18.55
CA LEU A 390 12.27 -3.27 -17.09
C LEU A 390 11.62 -4.48 -16.38
N PRO A 391 12.02 -4.78 -15.13
CA PRO A 391 11.33 -5.76 -14.28
C PRO A 391 9.82 -5.48 -14.15
N LEU A 392 9.00 -6.52 -13.96
CA LEU A 392 7.58 -6.36 -13.70
C LEU A 392 7.38 -5.88 -12.25
N PRO A 393 6.79 -4.69 -12.03
CA PRO A 393 6.49 -4.23 -10.68
C PRO A 393 5.25 -4.94 -10.13
N ILE A 394 5.36 -5.40 -8.89
CA ILE A 394 4.27 -5.96 -8.09
C ILE A 394 4.07 -5.04 -6.88
N TYR A 395 2.88 -4.50 -6.77
CA TYR A 395 2.42 -3.71 -5.65
C TYR A 395 1.58 -4.60 -4.74
N THR A 396 1.60 -4.34 -3.44
CA THR A 396 0.94 -5.19 -2.46
C THR A 396 0.00 -4.39 -1.57
N ALA A 397 -1.12 -5.01 -1.22
CA ALA A 397 -2.07 -4.53 -0.23
C ALA A 397 -2.67 -5.74 0.49
N VAL A 398 -3.20 -5.53 1.69
CA VAL A 398 -3.85 -6.59 2.46
C VAL A 398 -5.25 -6.20 2.89
N ARG A 399 -6.10 -7.21 3.10
CA ARG A 399 -7.41 -7.08 3.75
C ARG A 399 -7.37 -7.86 5.06
N HIS A 400 -7.92 -7.28 6.12
CA HIS A 400 -8.10 -7.97 7.39
C HIS A 400 -9.42 -8.75 7.35
N GLU A 401 -9.36 -10.08 7.38
CA GLU A 401 -10.53 -10.94 7.48
C GLU A 401 -10.77 -11.33 8.93
N ILE A 402 -12.03 -11.18 9.37
CA ILE A 402 -12.49 -11.63 10.69
C ILE A 402 -13.59 -12.66 10.41
N PRO A 403 -13.39 -13.96 10.71
CA PRO A 403 -14.37 -14.99 10.42
C PRO A 403 -15.75 -14.69 11.01
N ASP A 404 -16.80 -14.96 10.24
CA ASP A 404 -18.19 -14.82 10.68
C ASP A 404 -18.52 -15.83 11.79
N LEU A 405 -19.26 -15.37 12.80
CA LEU A 405 -19.76 -16.26 13.84
C LEU A 405 -20.91 -17.11 13.33
N PRO A 406 -20.96 -18.42 13.66
CA PRO A 406 -22.10 -19.24 13.30
C PRO A 406 -23.39 -18.65 13.89
N ALA A 407 -24.44 -18.56 13.08
CA ALA A 407 -25.71 -17.93 13.46
C ALA A 407 -26.37 -18.55 14.71
N SER A 408 -25.94 -19.74 15.16
CA SER A 408 -26.43 -20.43 16.35
C SER A 408 -25.97 -19.84 17.69
N THR A 409 -24.91 -19.02 17.72
CA THR A 409 -24.39 -18.41 18.97
C THR A 409 -25.16 -17.16 19.42
N SER A 410 -26.20 -16.79 18.67
CA SER A 410 -26.92 -15.50 18.78
C SER A 410 -27.96 -15.41 19.90
N GLN A 411 -28.12 -16.43 20.74
CA GLN A 411 -29.13 -16.42 21.81
C GLN A 411 -28.59 -16.01 23.19
N ASN A 412 -27.26 -16.04 23.40
CA ASN A 412 -26.64 -15.70 24.68
C ASN A 412 -25.60 -14.57 24.51
N PRO A 413 -25.76 -13.39 25.16
CA PRO A 413 -24.85 -12.25 25.00
C PRO A 413 -23.38 -12.57 25.35
N ILE A 414 -23.17 -13.38 26.38
CA ILE A 414 -21.84 -13.76 26.87
C ILE A 414 -21.15 -14.74 25.90
N GLU A 415 -21.87 -15.73 25.38
CA GLU A 415 -21.35 -16.66 24.36
C GLU A 415 -21.08 -15.95 23.03
N SER A 416 -21.90 -14.95 22.67
CA SER A 416 -21.63 -14.11 21.50
C SER A 416 -20.37 -13.25 21.69
N GLU A 417 -20.08 -12.75 22.89
CA GLU A 417 -18.85 -11.98 23.14
C GLU A 417 -17.61 -12.88 23.15
N ILE A 418 -17.65 -14.04 23.79
CA ILE A 418 -16.56 -15.03 23.77
C ILE A 418 -16.30 -15.50 22.34
N ALA A 419 -17.35 -15.81 21.58
CA ALA A 419 -17.20 -16.23 20.20
C ALA A 419 -16.66 -15.08 19.33
N LYS A 420 -17.10 -13.82 19.53
CA LYS A 420 -16.52 -12.65 18.85
C LYS A 420 -15.04 -12.49 19.17
N GLU A 421 -14.63 -12.76 20.40
CA GLU A 421 -13.22 -12.77 20.78
C GLU A 421 -12.45 -13.91 20.14
N GLU A 422 -13.02 -15.11 20.03
CA GLU A 422 -12.43 -16.25 19.32
C GLU A 422 -12.29 -16.00 17.81
N ALA A 423 -13.34 -15.51 17.15
CA ALA A 423 -13.27 -15.12 15.74
C ALA A 423 -12.26 -13.99 15.49
N LYS A 424 -12.13 -13.05 16.44
CA LYS A 424 -11.07 -12.04 16.39
C LYS A 424 -9.67 -12.61 16.62
N LYS A 425 -9.53 -13.73 17.35
CA LYS A 425 -8.26 -14.47 17.51
C LYS A 425 -7.89 -15.26 16.25
N GLU A 426 -8.88 -15.70 15.47
CA GLU A 426 -8.69 -16.39 14.19
C GLU A 426 -8.55 -15.45 12.99
N ALA A 427 -8.55 -14.13 13.19
CA ALA A 427 -8.43 -13.16 12.11
C ALA A 427 -7.06 -13.25 11.40
N TRP A 428 -7.06 -13.06 10.07
CA TRP A 428 -5.84 -13.11 9.25
C TRP A 428 -5.85 -12.05 8.14
N PHE A 429 -4.70 -11.86 7.51
CA PHE A 429 -4.54 -10.94 6.40
C PHE A 429 -4.57 -11.66 5.06
N GLN A 430 -5.46 -11.21 4.17
CA GLN A 430 -5.54 -11.68 2.80
C GLN A 430 -4.72 -10.78 1.90
N TRP A 431 -3.80 -11.37 1.13
CA TRP A 431 -2.90 -10.62 0.26
C TRP A 431 -3.51 -10.38 -1.12
N PHE A 432 -3.38 -9.13 -1.57
CA PHE A 432 -3.69 -8.71 -2.92
C PHE A 432 -2.41 -8.24 -3.59
N GLU A 433 -2.17 -8.77 -4.79
CA GLU A 433 -1.12 -8.29 -5.66
C GLU A 433 -1.72 -7.45 -6.78
N ILE A 434 -1.04 -6.35 -7.09
CA ILE A 434 -1.42 -5.45 -8.18
C ILE A 434 -0.22 -5.34 -9.10
N THR A 435 -0.40 -5.69 -10.36
CA THR A 435 0.59 -5.44 -11.42
C THR A 435 -0.01 -4.46 -12.42
N PRO A 436 0.73 -3.96 -13.41
CA PRO A 436 0.13 -3.23 -14.52
C PRO A 436 -0.87 -4.08 -15.33
N TYR A 437 -0.82 -5.42 -15.20
CA TYR A 437 -1.67 -6.35 -15.93
C TYR A 437 -2.95 -6.73 -15.18
N GLU A 438 -2.81 -7.17 -13.94
CA GLU A 438 -3.86 -7.81 -13.14
C GLU A 438 -3.85 -7.31 -11.69
N PHE A 439 -5.05 -7.19 -11.10
CA PHE A 439 -5.31 -7.15 -9.66
C PHE A 439 -5.82 -8.52 -9.22
N PHE A 440 -5.06 -9.22 -8.38
CA PHE A 440 -5.27 -10.64 -8.10
C PHE A 440 -5.18 -10.94 -6.60
N CYS A 441 -5.98 -11.91 -6.16
CA CYS A 441 -5.88 -12.49 -4.83
C CYS A 441 -5.70 -14.00 -4.96
N GLU A 442 -4.60 -14.51 -4.41
CA GLU A 442 -4.28 -15.94 -4.47
C GLU A 442 -5.30 -16.79 -3.70
N GLU A 443 -5.78 -16.31 -2.55
CA GLU A 443 -6.80 -17.02 -1.77
C GLU A 443 -8.11 -17.22 -2.54
N PHE A 444 -8.40 -16.35 -3.52
CA PHE A 444 -9.58 -16.47 -4.35
C PHE A 444 -9.33 -17.35 -5.58
N GLY A 445 -8.06 -17.55 -5.93
CA GLY A 445 -7.65 -18.08 -7.23
C GLY A 445 -8.19 -17.21 -8.37
N ALA A 446 -8.35 -15.90 -8.14
CA ALA A 446 -9.06 -15.02 -9.07
C ALA A 446 -8.54 -13.58 -9.07
N GLY A 447 -8.71 -12.93 -10.21
CA GLY A 447 -8.34 -11.53 -10.41
C GLY A 447 -9.09 -10.87 -11.55
N ILE A 448 -8.88 -9.56 -11.69
CA ILE A 448 -9.41 -8.72 -12.75
C ILE A 448 -8.28 -7.95 -13.43
N PRO A 449 -8.45 -7.50 -14.67
CA PRO A 449 -7.48 -6.58 -15.28
C PRO A 449 -7.35 -5.32 -14.43
N THR A 450 -6.13 -4.80 -14.26
CA THR A 450 -5.87 -3.62 -13.41
C THR A 450 -6.67 -2.40 -13.83
N TRP A 451 -6.90 -2.22 -15.14
CA TRP A 451 -7.71 -1.12 -15.67
C TRP A 451 -9.20 -1.18 -15.26
N ALA A 452 -9.67 -2.32 -14.75
CA ALA A 452 -11.04 -2.50 -14.24
C ALA A 452 -11.15 -2.28 -12.73
N LEU A 453 -10.03 -2.05 -12.03
CA LEU A 453 -10.01 -1.83 -10.59
C LEU A 453 -10.82 -0.56 -10.23
N GLY A 454 -11.75 -0.69 -9.28
CA GLY A 454 -12.68 0.38 -8.90
C GLY A 454 -14.08 0.26 -9.52
N ARG A 455 -14.30 -0.67 -10.46
CA ARG A 455 -15.65 -0.99 -10.96
C ARG A 455 -16.40 -1.91 -10.01
N LYS A 456 -17.73 -1.81 -9.97
CA LYS A 456 -18.58 -2.79 -9.29
C LYS A 456 -18.67 -4.07 -10.11
N PHE A 457 -18.78 -5.20 -9.44
CA PHE A 457 -18.99 -6.50 -10.07
C PHE A 457 -20.20 -7.20 -9.45
N ASN A 458 -20.82 -8.10 -10.20
CA ASN A 458 -21.81 -9.03 -9.72
C ASN A 458 -21.66 -10.37 -10.44
N GLU A 459 -21.57 -11.45 -9.68
CA GLU A 459 -21.40 -12.82 -10.17
C GLU A 459 -20.21 -13.02 -11.15
N GLY A 460 -19.19 -12.17 -11.04
CA GLY A 460 -17.97 -12.20 -11.85
C GLY A 460 -17.98 -11.31 -13.09
N LYS A 461 -18.99 -10.45 -13.27
CA LYS A 461 -19.07 -9.48 -14.38
C LYS A 461 -19.16 -8.06 -13.87
N ASP A 462 -18.51 -7.12 -14.56
CA ASP A 462 -18.60 -5.73 -14.17
C ASP A 462 -20.01 -5.16 -14.40
N VAL A 463 -20.42 -4.27 -13.49
CA VAL A 463 -21.74 -3.66 -13.44
C VAL A 463 -21.57 -2.17 -13.76
N PRO A 464 -21.92 -1.75 -14.98
CA PRO A 464 -21.89 -0.34 -15.39
C PRO A 464 -22.81 0.51 -14.50
N PRO A 465 -22.36 1.69 -14.02
CA PRO A 465 -23.24 2.62 -13.30
C PRO A 465 -24.32 3.22 -14.22
N GLU A 466 -24.03 3.36 -15.51
CA GLU A 466 -24.93 3.88 -16.52
C GLU A 466 -24.92 2.98 -17.77
N HIS A 467 -26.00 3.00 -18.56
CA HIS A 467 -26.10 2.11 -19.73
C HIS A 467 -24.99 2.39 -20.74
N GLY A 468 -24.08 1.42 -20.90
CA GLY A 468 -22.99 1.49 -21.87
C GLY A 468 -21.79 2.34 -21.44
N PHE A 469 -21.73 2.77 -20.17
CA PHE A 469 -20.59 3.47 -19.59
C PHE A 469 -20.00 2.65 -18.43
N HIS A 470 -18.76 2.21 -18.59
CA HIS A 470 -18.02 1.56 -17.52
C HIS A 470 -17.08 2.55 -16.86
N LEU A 471 -16.94 2.51 -15.53
CA LEU A 471 -16.09 3.45 -14.80
C LEU A 471 -14.61 3.28 -15.21
N PRO A 472 -13.83 4.37 -15.35
CA PRO A 472 -12.38 4.26 -15.55
C PRO A 472 -11.67 3.61 -14.36
N GLU A 473 -10.42 3.21 -14.57
CA GLU A 473 -9.53 2.69 -13.52
C GLU A 473 -9.44 3.66 -12.33
N ILE A 474 -9.48 3.11 -11.11
CA ILE A 474 -9.18 3.87 -9.89
C ILE A 474 -7.82 4.55 -10.01
N ARG A 475 -7.75 5.85 -9.72
CA ARG A 475 -6.53 6.62 -9.92
C ARG A 475 -5.44 6.23 -8.92
N LEU A 476 -4.19 6.23 -9.40
CA LEU A 476 -2.99 5.93 -8.62
C LEU A 476 -2.87 6.71 -7.30
N PRO A 477 -3.29 8.00 -7.16
CA PRO A 477 -3.30 8.67 -5.87
C PRO A 477 -4.02 7.89 -4.76
N LEU A 478 -5.17 7.28 -5.07
CA LEU A 478 -5.91 6.50 -4.07
C LEU A 478 -5.16 5.23 -3.70
N LEU A 479 -4.57 4.54 -4.69
CA LEU A 479 -3.72 3.37 -4.46
C LEU A 479 -2.47 3.70 -3.65
N MET A 480 -1.82 4.85 -3.88
CA MET A 480 -0.69 5.31 -3.06
C MET A 480 -1.07 5.45 -1.59
N GLY A 481 -2.32 5.90 -1.33
CA GLY A 481 -2.91 5.92 0.00
C GLY A 481 -3.04 4.52 0.60
N VAL A 482 -3.65 3.58 -0.15
CA VAL A 482 -3.79 2.17 0.27
C VAL A 482 -2.43 1.58 0.61
N PHE A 483 -1.45 1.72 -0.29
CA PHE A 483 -0.13 1.15 -0.12
C PHE A 483 0.57 1.63 1.14
N GLY A 484 0.37 2.88 1.58
CA GLY A 484 1.06 3.47 2.74
C GLY A 484 0.19 3.71 3.96
N SER A 485 -0.95 3.03 4.07
CA SER A 485 -1.95 3.21 5.12
C SER A 485 -1.65 2.45 6.42
N ALA A 486 -0.38 2.19 6.75
CA ALA A 486 0.01 1.46 7.97
C ALA A 486 -0.52 2.11 9.28
N PHE A 487 -0.84 3.42 9.27
CA PHE A 487 -1.51 4.10 10.38
C PHE A 487 -2.96 3.65 10.62
N CYS A 488 -3.55 2.82 9.75
CA CYS A 488 -4.81 2.15 10.04
C CYS A 488 -4.66 1.08 11.13
N ALA A 489 -3.43 0.61 11.39
CA ALA A 489 -3.11 -0.26 12.52
C ALA A 489 -3.31 0.44 13.87
N THR A 490 -3.45 -0.37 14.92
CA THR A 490 -3.90 0.06 16.24
C THR A 490 -2.99 1.09 16.92
N LEU A 491 -3.64 2.03 17.64
CA LEU A 491 -3.05 3.19 18.33
C LEU A 491 -1.89 2.84 19.30
N SER A 492 -1.72 1.56 19.66
CA SER A 492 -0.66 1.07 20.56
C SER A 492 0.74 1.13 19.97
N HIS A 493 0.91 1.06 18.64
CA HIS A 493 2.22 1.24 18.00
C HIS A 493 2.64 2.72 17.98
N TYR A 494 1.67 3.60 17.76
CA TYR A 494 1.81 5.07 17.79
C TYR A 494 2.32 5.57 19.14
N TYR A 495 1.77 5.09 20.26
CA TYR A 495 2.16 5.58 21.57
C TYR A 495 3.60 5.21 21.97
N ARG A 496 4.17 4.15 21.39
CA ARG A 496 5.51 3.66 21.73
C ARG A 496 6.62 4.46 21.06
N GLU A 497 6.43 4.90 19.82
CA GLU A 497 7.46 5.59 19.03
C GLU A 497 7.54 7.11 19.28
N ILE A 498 6.43 7.72 19.70
CA ILE A 498 6.31 9.18 19.81
C ILE A 498 6.34 9.63 21.27
N LYS A 499 6.37 8.70 22.22
CA LYS A 499 6.53 8.96 23.66
C LYS A 499 7.68 9.94 23.98
N PRO A 500 8.87 9.85 23.34
CA PRO A 500 9.95 10.79 23.62
C PRO A 500 9.63 12.23 23.18
N LEU A 501 8.89 12.38 22.08
CA LEU A 501 8.48 13.68 21.51
C LEU A 501 7.29 14.29 22.27
N VAL A 502 6.36 13.45 22.77
CA VAL A 502 5.15 13.90 23.48
C VAL A 502 5.41 14.20 24.96
N GLN A 503 6.38 13.53 25.59
CA GLN A 503 6.76 13.79 26.99
C GLN A 503 7.41 15.18 27.20
N GLY A 504 7.97 15.79 26.14
CA GLY A 504 8.53 17.14 26.18
C GLY A 504 7.48 18.27 26.11
N LEU A 505 6.23 17.96 25.74
CA LEU A 505 5.16 18.95 25.56
C LEU A 505 4.33 19.10 26.85
N ALA A 506 4.42 20.28 27.47
CA ALA A 506 3.67 20.61 28.68
C ALA A 506 2.14 20.49 28.46
N GLY A 507 1.50 19.49 29.08
CA GLY A 507 0.04 19.31 29.05
C GLY A 507 -0.45 17.88 28.76
N PHE A 508 0.44 16.94 28.41
CA PHE A 508 0.05 15.58 28.00
C PHE A 508 0.12 14.50 29.10
N GLY A 509 0.62 14.80 30.30
CA GLY A 509 0.73 13.82 31.39
C GLY A 509 -0.60 13.20 31.86
N THR A 510 -1.72 13.91 31.68
CA THR A 510 -3.07 13.41 32.04
C THR A 510 -3.69 12.50 30.98
N ILE A 511 -3.17 12.50 29.74
CA ILE A 511 -3.60 11.60 28.66
C ILE A 511 -2.85 10.25 28.79
N ASP A 512 -1.60 10.30 29.24
CA ASP A 512 -0.75 9.13 29.56
C ASP A 512 -1.42 8.19 30.60
N GLU A 513 -2.08 8.77 31.60
CA GLU A 513 -2.76 8.06 32.69
C GLU A 513 -4.14 7.49 32.27
N LEU A 514 -4.80 8.12 31.29
CA LEU A 514 -6.14 7.77 30.81
C LEU A 514 -6.12 6.71 29.69
N ILE A 515 -5.01 6.60 28.96
CA ILE A 515 -4.78 5.59 27.92
C ILE A 515 -4.24 4.29 28.54
N SER A 516 -3.30 4.38 29.49
CA SER A 516 -2.74 3.20 30.18
C SER A 516 -3.74 2.42 31.04
N THR A 517 -4.87 3.03 31.42
CA THR A 517 -5.96 2.36 32.17
C THR A 517 -7.01 1.67 31.28
N ARG A 518 -6.88 1.75 29.95
CA ARG A 518 -7.83 1.17 28.96
C ARG A 518 -7.18 0.32 27.87
N ASP A 519 -5.91 -0.07 28.06
CA ASP A 519 -5.07 -0.71 27.05
C ASP A 519 -5.61 -2.06 26.53
N ASP A 520 -6.39 -2.82 27.31
CA ASP A 520 -6.78 -4.18 26.89
C ASP A 520 -7.96 -4.24 25.89
N ASP A 521 -8.81 -3.21 25.82
CA ASP A 521 -9.98 -3.17 24.92
C ASP A 521 -9.76 -2.35 23.63
N LEU A 522 -8.71 -1.53 23.57
CA LEU A 522 -8.41 -0.61 22.47
C LEU A 522 -7.50 -1.21 21.39
N VAL A 523 -7.07 -2.47 21.57
CA VAL A 523 -6.10 -3.15 20.70
C VAL A 523 -6.74 -3.75 19.44
N LYS A 524 -8.08 -3.79 19.31
CA LYS A 524 -8.75 -4.62 18.28
C LYS A 524 -9.82 -3.92 17.44
N VAL A 525 -9.82 -2.59 17.41
CA VAL A 525 -10.62 -1.78 16.47
C VAL A 525 -9.65 -0.87 15.73
N HIS A 526 -9.63 -0.92 14.40
CA HIS A 526 -8.88 0.05 13.60
C HIS A 526 -9.47 1.44 13.89
N PRO A 527 -8.72 2.35 14.54
CA PRO A 527 -9.26 3.67 14.88
C PRO A 527 -9.51 4.53 13.63
N ILE A 528 -8.92 4.13 12.49
CA ILE A 528 -9.06 4.73 11.18
C ILE A 528 -9.47 3.60 10.21
N ASP A 529 -10.61 3.80 9.54
CA ASP A 529 -11.11 2.81 8.57
C ASP A 529 -10.16 2.70 7.36
N PRO A 530 -9.80 1.48 6.94
CA PRO A 530 -9.06 1.24 5.71
C PRO A 530 -9.81 1.73 4.46
N ALA A 531 -9.10 1.83 3.33
CA ALA A 531 -9.71 2.27 2.09
C ALA A 531 -10.71 1.23 1.57
N ARG A 532 -11.95 1.67 1.36
CA ARG A 532 -13.02 0.84 0.79
C ARG A 532 -13.01 0.94 -0.74
N ILE A 533 -12.96 -0.23 -1.40
CA ILE A 533 -13.08 -0.36 -2.85
C ILE A 533 -14.13 -1.42 -3.23
N PRO A 534 -14.75 -1.35 -4.42
CA PRO A 534 -15.68 -2.39 -4.86
C PRO A 534 -15.04 -3.77 -4.91
N ASN A 535 -15.81 -4.78 -4.50
CA ASN A 535 -15.37 -6.16 -4.46
C ASN A 535 -15.62 -6.83 -5.81
N PHE A 536 -14.56 -7.28 -6.50
CA PHE A 536 -14.71 -7.97 -7.77
C PHE A 536 -15.33 -9.38 -7.63
N ALA A 537 -15.22 -9.98 -6.45
CA ALA A 537 -15.70 -11.34 -6.15
C ALA A 537 -17.16 -11.39 -5.64
N TYR A 538 -17.85 -10.24 -5.58
CA TYR A 538 -19.23 -10.16 -5.09
C TYR A 538 -20.18 -11.08 -5.86
N GLY A 539 -20.98 -11.87 -5.13
CA GLY A 539 -21.95 -12.81 -5.68
C GLY A 539 -21.35 -14.04 -6.38
N MET A 540 -20.04 -14.28 -6.30
CA MET A 540 -19.38 -15.43 -6.96
C MET A 540 -19.47 -16.75 -6.18
N HIS A 541 -20.59 -17.02 -5.50
CA HIS A 541 -20.77 -18.22 -4.68
C HIS A 541 -20.49 -19.50 -5.48
N GLY A 542 -19.65 -20.39 -4.93
CA GLY A 542 -19.31 -21.67 -5.54
C GLY A 542 -18.46 -21.59 -6.81
N LYS A 543 -18.00 -20.39 -7.22
CA LYS A 543 -17.14 -20.20 -8.40
C LYS A 543 -15.66 -20.01 -8.06
N LEU A 544 -15.33 -19.67 -6.82
CA LEU A 544 -13.96 -19.36 -6.37
C LEU A 544 -13.34 -20.53 -5.59
N GLU A 545 -12.05 -20.40 -5.26
CA GLU A 545 -11.32 -21.39 -4.48
C GLU A 545 -11.94 -21.60 -3.09
N LYS A 546 -11.80 -22.81 -2.54
CA LYS A 546 -12.34 -23.17 -1.21
C LYS A 546 -11.72 -22.37 -0.06
N THR A 547 -10.57 -21.75 -0.31
CA THR A 547 -9.88 -20.86 0.62
C THR A 547 -10.51 -19.48 0.72
N THR A 548 -11.45 -19.14 -0.18
CA THR A 548 -12.15 -17.86 -0.18
C THR A 548 -13.12 -17.77 1.00
N PRO A 549 -13.03 -16.74 1.86
CA PRO A 549 -13.98 -16.53 2.94
C PRO A 549 -15.40 -16.28 2.45
N THR A 550 -16.39 -16.67 3.25
CA THR A 550 -17.82 -16.46 2.91
C THR A 550 -18.18 -14.98 2.83
N SER A 551 -17.60 -14.16 3.70
CA SER A 551 -17.79 -12.71 3.76
C SER A 551 -17.49 -12.00 2.42
N ILE A 552 -16.61 -12.57 1.59
CA ILE A 552 -16.26 -12.02 0.26
C ILE A 552 -17.42 -12.13 -0.73
N TYR A 553 -18.30 -13.12 -0.60
CA TYR A 553 -19.40 -13.23 -1.55
C TYR A 553 -20.54 -12.24 -1.23
N ASP A 554 -20.76 -11.96 0.05
CA ASP A 554 -21.90 -11.19 0.54
C ASP A 554 -21.61 -9.68 0.62
N ASN A 555 -20.34 -9.30 0.73
CA ASN A 555 -19.94 -7.90 0.82
C ASN A 555 -19.69 -7.28 -0.57
N GLU A 556 -20.45 -6.23 -0.92
CA GLU A 556 -20.25 -5.45 -2.17
C GLU A 556 -18.86 -4.76 -2.23
N TYR A 557 -18.14 -4.67 -1.11
CA TYR A 557 -16.88 -3.92 -0.98
C TYR A 557 -15.85 -4.67 -0.14
N ILE A 558 -14.58 -4.43 -0.46
CA ILE A 558 -13.44 -4.86 0.33
C ILE A 558 -12.70 -3.64 0.90
N GLN A 559 -12.07 -3.85 2.05
CA GLN A 559 -11.25 -2.87 2.74
C GLN A 559 -9.78 -3.25 2.59
N LEU A 560 -9.01 -2.39 1.92
CA LEU A 560 -7.58 -2.61 1.69
C LEU A 560 -6.74 -1.65 2.52
N MET A 561 -5.61 -2.16 3.01
CA MET A 561 -4.61 -1.42 3.76
C MET A 561 -3.19 -1.84 3.38
N ASP A 562 -2.21 -1.16 3.98
CA ASP A 562 -0.78 -1.41 3.79
C ASP A 562 -0.41 -2.85 4.14
N ALA A 563 0.27 -3.54 3.22
CA ALA A 563 0.73 -4.91 3.41
C ALA A 563 1.77 -5.06 4.54
N GLY A 564 2.43 -3.96 4.94
CA GLY A 564 3.33 -3.93 6.09
C GLY A 564 2.64 -4.30 7.41
N MET A 565 1.31 -4.28 7.46
CA MET A 565 0.54 -4.80 8.60
C MET A 565 0.58 -6.32 8.73
N SER A 566 0.84 -7.05 7.64
CA SER A 566 0.98 -8.51 7.65
C SER A 566 2.45 -8.94 7.62
N ASN A 567 3.22 -8.42 6.67
CA ASN A 567 4.65 -8.68 6.56
C ASN A 567 5.31 -7.49 5.86
N ASN A 568 6.38 -6.95 6.45
CA ASN A 568 7.06 -5.82 5.86
C ASN A 568 7.92 -6.17 4.62
N LEU A 569 8.09 -7.45 4.27
CA LEU A 569 8.71 -7.91 3.03
C LEU A 569 7.68 -8.60 2.10
N PRO A 570 7.51 -8.14 0.84
CA PRO A 570 6.52 -8.69 -0.09
C PRO A 570 7.02 -9.96 -0.78
N ILE A 571 7.29 -11.02 -0.01
CA ILE A 571 7.80 -12.29 -0.55
C ILE A 571 6.65 -13.14 -1.12
N TYR A 572 5.46 -13.07 -0.51
CA TYR A 572 4.28 -13.85 -0.88
C TYR A 572 3.98 -13.83 -2.38
N PRO A 573 3.87 -12.64 -3.03
CA PRO A 573 3.57 -12.61 -4.46
C PRO A 573 4.68 -13.28 -5.29
N LEU A 574 5.94 -13.18 -4.87
CA LEU A 574 7.06 -13.76 -5.61
C LEU A 574 7.04 -15.30 -5.63
N LEU A 575 6.39 -15.92 -4.65
CA LEU A 575 6.26 -17.38 -4.52
C LEU A 575 5.03 -17.93 -5.27
N ARG A 576 4.24 -17.09 -5.95
CA ARG A 576 3.07 -17.53 -6.72
C ARG A 576 3.49 -18.57 -7.79
N PRO A 577 2.77 -19.71 -7.88
CA PRO A 577 3.04 -20.71 -8.92
C PRO A 577 3.06 -20.12 -10.33
N GLY A 578 4.07 -20.50 -11.12
CA GLY A 578 4.29 -20.03 -12.49
C GLY A 578 5.25 -18.85 -12.60
N ARG A 579 5.61 -18.16 -11.49
CA ARG A 579 6.71 -17.19 -11.49
C ARG A 579 8.08 -17.87 -11.41
N ASP A 580 8.14 -19.05 -10.80
CA ASP A 580 9.31 -19.94 -10.74
C ASP A 580 10.60 -19.17 -10.37
N VAL A 581 10.53 -18.35 -9.33
CA VAL A 581 11.66 -17.52 -8.85
C VAL A 581 12.76 -18.42 -8.29
N ASP A 582 13.97 -18.29 -8.85
CA ASP A 582 15.16 -19.02 -8.38
C ASP A 582 15.91 -18.24 -7.29
N VAL A 583 15.93 -16.91 -7.40
CA VAL A 583 16.67 -16.01 -6.49
C VAL A 583 15.77 -14.86 -6.04
N VAL A 584 15.61 -14.68 -4.73
CA VAL A 584 14.97 -13.51 -4.12
C VAL A 584 16.05 -12.63 -3.50
N ILE A 585 16.10 -11.36 -3.87
CA ILE A 585 17.00 -10.36 -3.27
C ILE A 585 16.13 -9.36 -2.51
N ALA A 586 16.19 -9.43 -1.18
CA ALA A 586 15.39 -8.62 -0.27
C ALA A 586 16.21 -7.43 0.25
N PHE A 587 15.79 -6.23 -0.11
CA PHE A 587 16.28 -4.98 0.48
C PHE A 587 15.37 -4.58 1.64
N ASP A 588 15.92 -4.59 2.85
CA ASP A 588 15.18 -4.29 4.06
C ASP A 588 15.59 -2.92 4.64
N ALA A 589 14.66 -1.97 4.59
CA ALA A 589 14.77 -0.64 5.18
C ALA A 589 13.77 -0.44 6.33
N SER A 590 13.39 -1.51 7.03
CA SER A 590 12.51 -1.49 8.22
C SER A 590 13.15 -0.73 9.38
N ALA A 591 12.33 -0.32 10.35
CA ALA A 591 12.83 0.26 11.61
C ALA A 591 13.26 -0.83 12.61
N ASP A 592 12.80 -2.07 12.40
CA ASP A 592 12.95 -3.19 13.33
C ASP A 592 13.95 -4.25 12.81
N ILE A 593 15.00 -3.79 12.13
CA ILE A 593 16.07 -4.67 11.64
C ILE A 593 16.72 -5.35 12.86
N LYS A 594 16.97 -6.67 12.73
CA LYS A 594 17.38 -7.61 13.80
C LYS A 594 16.33 -7.96 14.86
N THR A 595 15.33 -7.12 15.12
CA THR A 595 14.28 -7.46 16.11
C THR A 595 13.15 -8.30 15.51
N ASP A 596 12.72 -7.98 14.29
CA ASP A 596 11.67 -8.72 13.60
C ASP A 596 12.22 -9.48 12.40
N ASN A 597 12.13 -10.81 12.45
CA ASN A 597 12.53 -11.67 11.36
C ASN A 597 11.40 -11.77 10.31
N TRP A 598 11.28 -10.76 9.45
CA TRP A 598 10.27 -10.73 8.38
C TRP A 598 10.40 -11.90 7.39
N LEU A 599 11.59 -12.52 7.29
CA LEU A 599 11.81 -13.71 6.46
C LEU A 599 11.16 -14.97 7.06
N SER A 600 11.14 -15.13 8.40
CA SER A 600 10.49 -16.28 9.03
C SER A 600 8.96 -16.22 8.92
N VAL A 601 8.38 -15.03 8.80
CA VAL A 601 6.95 -14.88 8.51
C VAL A 601 6.60 -15.50 7.14
N ALA A 602 7.53 -15.47 6.17
CA ALA A 602 7.38 -16.17 4.90
C ALA A 602 7.56 -17.70 5.01
N ASP A 603 8.23 -18.23 6.05
CA ASP A 603 8.30 -19.68 6.30
C ASP A 603 6.91 -20.27 6.55
N GLY A 604 6.11 -19.60 7.39
CA GLY A 604 4.75 -20.04 7.73
C GLY A 604 3.89 -20.14 6.47
N TYR A 605 3.97 -19.13 5.60
CA TYR A 605 3.27 -19.12 4.32
C TYR A 605 3.78 -20.19 3.34
N ALA A 606 5.11 -20.32 3.17
CA ALA A 606 5.70 -21.33 2.30
C ALA A 606 5.28 -22.75 2.72
N ARG A 607 5.23 -23.02 4.04
CA ARG A 607 4.73 -24.29 4.59
C ARG A 607 3.23 -24.46 4.33
N GLN A 608 2.41 -23.46 4.64
CA GLN A 608 0.95 -23.52 4.46
C GLN A 608 0.56 -23.77 3.00
N ARG A 609 1.32 -23.22 2.06
CA ARG A 609 1.08 -23.34 0.61
C ARG A 609 1.85 -24.47 -0.07
N GLY A 610 2.66 -25.22 0.69
CA GLY A 610 3.46 -26.32 0.14
C GLY A 610 4.51 -25.88 -0.88
N ILE A 611 5.04 -24.66 -0.74
CA ILE A 611 6.09 -24.12 -1.63
C ILE A 611 7.37 -24.93 -1.43
N LYS A 612 7.76 -25.68 -2.46
CA LYS A 612 9.00 -26.46 -2.46
C LYS A 612 10.21 -25.55 -2.64
N GLY A 613 11.33 -25.91 -2.01
CA GLY A 613 12.58 -25.20 -2.21
C GLY A 613 12.76 -23.94 -1.37
N TRP A 614 11.79 -23.52 -0.56
CA TRP A 614 11.97 -22.40 0.38
C TRP A 614 12.97 -22.77 1.50
N PRO A 615 13.89 -21.86 1.91
CA PRO A 615 14.81 -22.10 3.03
C PRO A 615 14.08 -22.11 4.38
N VAL A 616 13.53 -23.26 4.76
CA VAL A 616 12.80 -23.43 6.03
C VAL A 616 13.66 -23.03 7.23
N GLY A 617 13.09 -22.21 8.14
CA GLY A 617 13.77 -21.72 9.34
C GLY A 617 14.77 -20.61 9.01
N ILE A 618 14.45 -19.77 8.03
CA ILE A 618 15.30 -18.68 7.57
C ILE A 618 15.35 -17.55 8.60
N GLY A 619 16.51 -16.91 8.67
CA GLY A 619 16.78 -15.72 9.45
C GLY A 619 17.83 -15.95 10.52
N TRP A 620 17.78 -15.16 11.58
CA TRP A 620 18.82 -15.06 12.60
C TRP A 620 18.26 -15.42 13.99
N PRO A 621 19.09 -15.96 14.91
CA PRO A 621 18.66 -16.27 16.27
C PRO A 621 18.32 -14.98 17.04
N LYS A 622 17.33 -15.02 17.92
CA LYS A 622 17.13 -13.96 18.94
C LYS A 622 18.22 -14.09 20.02
N GLU A 623 18.68 -12.97 20.57
CA GLU A 623 19.67 -12.99 21.65
C GLU A 623 19.17 -13.86 22.83
N GLY A 624 19.95 -14.88 23.22
CA GLY A 624 19.65 -15.77 24.34
C GLY A 624 18.92 -17.09 24.01
N GLU A 625 18.44 -17.29 22.78
CA GLU A 625 17.74 -18.53 22.41
C GLU A 625 18.67 -19.63 21.89
N THR A 626 18.51 -20.85 22.41
CA THR A 626 19.22 -22.03 21.92
C THR A 626 18.60 -22.55 20.62
N ALA A 627 19.39 -23.18 19.75
CA ALA A 627 18.90 -23.76 18.49
C ALA A 627 17.74 -24.78 18.65
N SER A 628 17.62 -25.38 19.84
CA SER A 628 16.51 -26.28 20.20
C SER A 628 15.22 -25.53 20.51
N GLN A 629 15.30 -24.31 21.04
CA GLN A 629 14.14 -23.44 21.25
C GLN A 629 13.65 -22.88 19.92
N VAL A 630 14.54 -22.45 19.03
CA VAL A 630 14.19 -22.00 17.67
C VAL A 630 13.46 -23.11 16.88
N ALA A 631 13.94 -24.35 16.96
CA ALA A 631 13.27 -25.50 16.32
C ALA A 631 11.89 -25.79 16.93
N LYS A 632 11.72 -25.58 18.23
CA LYS A 632 10.45 -25.74 18.95
C LYS A 632 9.49 -24.58 18.63
N GLU A 633 9.97 -23.35 18.52
CA GLU A 633 9.18 -22.20 18.05
C GLU A 633 8.77 -22.36 16.58
N LEU A 634 9.59 -23.02 15.74
CA LEU A 634 9.26 -23.38 14.36
C LEU A 634 8.20 -24.49 14.25
N ASP A 635 8.02 -25.28 15.32
CA ASP A 635 6.95 -26.26 15.49
C ASP A 635 5.70 -25.62 16.13
N ASP A 636 5.88 -24.78 17.15
CA ASP A 636 4.79 -24.02 17.78
C ASP A 636 4.21 -22.97 16.80
N ALA A 637 5.02 -22.42 15.89
CA ALA A 637 4.56 -21.60 14.75
C ALA A 637 3.73 -22.38 13.71
N GLN A 638 3.61 -23.72 13.83
CA GLN A 638 2.58 -24.49 13.10
C GLN A 638 1.18 -24.30 13.71
N ALA A 639 1.07 -23.80 14.93
CA ALA A 639 -0.18 -23.67 15.69
C ALA A 639 -0.83 -22.28 15.54
N LYS A 640 -1.32 -22.00 14.32
CA LYS A 640 -2.57 -21.31 13.96
C LYS A 640 -3.14 -20.08 14.72
N SER A 641 -2.52 -19.48 15.74
CA SER A 641 -3.20 -18.41 16.48
C SER A 641 -2.34 -17.19 16.78
N THR A 642 -2.96 -16.04 16.55
CA THR A 642 -2.51 -14.69 16.91
C THR A 642 -2.21 -14.53 18.40
N TYR A 643 -2.75 -15.43 19.25
CA TYR A 643 -2.54 -15.44 20.70
C TYR A 643 -1.06 -15.64 21.07
N GLU A 644 -0.32 -16.46 20.33
CA GLU A 644 1.08 -16.73 20.63
C GLU A 644 2.00 -15.60 20.15
N ALA A 645 1.64 -14.95 19.04
CA ALA A 645 2.28 -13.72 18.57
C ALA A 645 2.02 -12.54 19.53
N GLU A 646 0.78 -12.38 20.02
CA GLU A 646 0.42 -11.36 21.02
C GLU A 646 1.01 -11.64 22.40
N ALA A 647 1.06 -12.91 22.83
CA ALA A 647 1.67 -13.32 24.11
C ALA A 647 3.17 -13.06 24.12
N LYS A 648 3.89 -13.44 23.05
CA LYS A 648 5.33 -13.11 22.92
C LYS A 648 5.57 -11.61 22.82
N LEU A 649 4.66 -10.87 22.19
CA LEU A 649 4.72 -9.40 22.17
C LEU A 649 4.54 -8.81 23.58
N GLN A 650 3.58 -9.33 24.36
CA GLN A 650 3.25 -8.94 25.75
C GLN A 650 4.39 -9.27 26.72
N GLU A 651 4.97 -10.45 26.60
CA GLU A 651 6.14 -10.90 27.37
C GLU A 651 7.34 -9.98 27.08
N ALA A 652 7.58 -9.66 25.81
CA ALA A 652 8.56 -8.66 25.41
C ALA A 652 8.21 -7.24 25.91
N LYS A 653 6.92 -6.90 26.10
CA LYS A 653 6.52 -5.62 26.73
C LYS A 653 6.81 -5.62 28.23
N GLN A 654 6.64 -6.74 28.92
CA GLN A 654 6.86 -6.87 30.37
C GLN A 654 8.35 -6.89 30.70
N GLU A 655 9.13 -7.67 29.96
CA GLU A 655 10.59 -7.73 30.09
C GLU A 655 11.21 -6.34 29.83
N GLN A 656 10.73 -5.62 28.82
CA GLN A 656 11.11 -4.23 28.53
C GLN A 656 10.61 -3.21 29.59
N LYS A 657 9.60 -3.56 30.39
CA LYS A 657 9.08 -2.73 31.50
C LYS A 657 9.84 -2.97 32.80
N GLU A 658 10.34 -4.20 32.99
CA GLU A 658 11.23 -4.59 34.08
C GLU A 658 12.64 -4.05 33.86
N LEU A 659 13.19 -4.21 32.65
CA LEU A 659 14.45 -3.57 32.22
C LEU A 659 14.38 -2.04 32.32
N ARG A 660 13.21 -1.44 32.05
CA ARG A 660 13.00 0.01 32.25
C ARG A 660 12.86 0.42 33.71
N LYS A 661 12.41 -0.46 34.60
CA LYS A 661 12.39 -0.19 36.05
C LYS A 661 13.79 -0.28 36.63
N GLU A 662 14.56 -1.29 36.26
CA GLU A 662 15.97 -1.41 36.61
C GLU A 662 16.79 -0.22 36.06
N ALA A 663 16.53 0.20 34.82
CA ALA A 663 17.13 1.39 34.22
C ALA A 663 16.65 2.73 34.82
N HIS A 664 15.53 2.76 35.55
CA HIS A 664 15.06 3.97 36.24
C HIS A 664 15.74 4.14 37.61
N GLU A 665 16.19 3.04 38.22
CA GLU A 665 16.94 3.05 39.48
C GLU A 665 18.43 3.35 39.25
N GLU A 666 19.00 2.99 38.09
CA GLU A 666 20.38 3.31 37.70
C GLU A 666 20.43 4.33 36.54
N GLY A 667 20.22 5.61 36.89
CA GLY A 667 20.11 6.70 35.93
C GLY A 667 21.38 7.08 35.15
N LYS A 668 21.18 7.38 33.86
CA LYS A 668 22.04 8.13 32.91
C LYS A 668 23.32 7.43 32.43
N ALA A 669 23.17 6.38 31.62
CA ALA A 669 24.13 6.02 30.56
C ALA A 669 23.54 5.11 29.45
N VAL A 670 22.49 4.33 29.75
CA VAL A 670 22.20 3.10 28.98
C VAL A 670 21.30 3.28 27.74
N MET A 671 20.53 4.37 27.61
CA MET A 671 19.52 4.50 26.52
C MET A 671 20.10 4.73 25.11
N ALA A 672 21.40 4.98 24.95
CA ALA A 672 22.02 5.23 23.64
C ALA A 672 22.73 4.01 23.01
N GLU A 673 22.88 2.91 23.77
CA GLU A 673 23.62 1.72 23.30
C GLU A 673 22.69 0.71 22.59
N ASP A 674 21.48 0.46 23.11
CA ASP A 674 20.57 -0.59 22.58
C ASP A 674 19.92 -0.30 21.21
N GLU A 675 19.71 0.96 20.82
CA GLU A 675 19.20 1.30 19.47
C GLU A 675 20.30 1.33 18.40
N LYS A 676 21.57 1.50 18.82
CA LYS A 676 22.72 1.45 17.89
C LYS A 676 23.03 0.03 17.45
N THR A 677 23.04 -0.94 18.38
CA THR A 677 23.40 -2.34 18.11
C THR A 677 22.50 -3.01 17.07
N LYS A 678 21.22 -2.63 16.99
CA LYS A 678 20.25 -3.14 15.99
C LYS A 678 20.65 -2.87 14.54
N PHE A 679 21.32 -1.75 14.29
CA PHE A 679 21.73 -1.32 12.96
C PHE A 679 23.24 -1.37 12.75
N GLU A 680 23.96 -2.00 13.66
CA GLU A 680 25.37 -2.35 13.50
C GLU A 680 25.51 -3.67 12.75
N HIS A 681 26.61 -3.82 12.02
CA HIS A 681 26.89 -5.07 11.32
C HIS A 681 27.27 -6.16 12.32
N GLY A 682 26.61 -7.30 12.22
CA GLY A 682 26.92 -8.48 13.01
C GLY A 682 28.06 -9.30 12.41
N ASP A 683 28.63 -10.20 13.21
CA ASP A 683 29.55 -11.22 12.73
C ASP A 683 28.77 -12.39 12.12
N GLN A 684 28.83 -12.54 10.80
CA GLN A 684 28.16 -13.61 10.05
C GLN A 684 28.66 -15.01 10.41
N GLU A 685 29.90 -15.15 10.89
CA GLU A 685 30.41 -16.45 11.36
C GLU A 685 29.78 -16.87 12.69
N SER A 686 29.32 -15.89 13.48
CA SER A 686 28.59 -16.11 14.74
C SER A 686 27.08 -16.36 14.54
N GLY A 687 26.56 -16.11 13.33
CA GLY A 687 25.13 -16.22 13.01
C GLY A 687 24.33 -14.91 13.09
N ASP A 688 25.00 -13.78 13.33
CA ASP A 688 24.39 -12.44 13.31
C ASP A 688 24.31 -11.87 11.87
N LEU A 689 23.42 -10.90 11.67
CA LEU A 689 23.15 -10.26 10.38
C LEU A 689 24.29 -9.34 9.93
N GLY A 690 24.95 -9.69 8.82
CA GLY A 690 25.84 -8.78 8.08
C GLY A 690 25.11 -7.97 7.00
N TYR A 691 25.87 -7.22 6.18
CA TYR A 691 25.33 -6.41 5.08
C TYR A 691 24.67 -7.23 3.95
N CYS A 692 25.02 -8.52 3.84
CA CYS A 692 24.45 -9.43 2.84
C CYS A 692 24.48 -10.86 3.36
N THR A 693 23.31 -11.44 3.64
CA THR A 693 23.21 -12.81 4.14
C THR A 693 22.44 -13.67 3.14
N VAL A 694 22.95 -14.87 2.85
CA VAL A 694 22.38 -15.75 1.82
C VAL A 694 21.90 -17.05 2.46
N TRP A 695 20.71 -17.51 2.09
CA TRP A 695 20.18 -18.83 2.45
C TRP A 695 19.71 -19.55 1.18
N VAL A 696 19.73 -20.87 1.22
CA VAL A 696 19.23 -21.71 0.13
C VAL A 696 18.35 -22.82 0.70
N GLY A 697 17.17 -22.99 0.13
CA GLY A 697 16.29 -24.09 0.48
C GLY A 697 16.63 -25.37 -0.28
N THR A 698 15.82 -26.41 -0.09
CA THR A 698 15.98 -27.71 -0.75
C THR A 698 14.64 -28.19 -1.31
N ASN A 699 14.69 -28.82 -2.46
CA ASN A 699 13.57 -29.45 -3.15
C ASN A 699 13.35 -30.91 -2.71
N GLN A 700 14.20 -31.48 -1.84
CA GLN A 700 13.99 -32.82 -1.29
C GLN A 700 12.81 -32.86 -0.32
N GLU A 701 12.03 -33.94 -0.38
CA GLU A 701 11.05 -34.27 0.65
C GLU A 701 11.79 -34.64 1.93
N ARG A 702 11.64 -33.82 2.98
CA ARG A 702 12.34 -34.01 4.26
C ARG A 702 11.61 -35.08 5.07
N SER A 703 12.34 -36.09 5.55
CA SER A 703 11.80 -37.22 6.33
C SER A 703 11.80 -37.03 7.85
N SER A 704 12.37 -35.93 8.36
CA SER A 704 12.46 -35.62 9.79
C SER A 704 11.52 -34.50 10.20
N GLU A 705 10.63 -34.75 11.17
CA GLU A 705 9.79 -33.73 11.82
C GLU A 705 10.37 -33.35 13.19
N PRO A 706 10.66 -32.07 13.47
CA PRO A 706 10.83 -30.96 12.53
C PRO A 706 12.21 -30.96 11.84
N PRO A 707 12.31 -30.41 10.62
CA PRO A 707 13.59 -30.33 9.93
C PRO A 707 14.49 -29.22 10.50
N PRO A 708 15.83 -29.39 10.48
CA PRO A 708 16.75 -28.39 11.01
C PRO A 708 16.66 -27.08 10.22
N PRO A 709 16.83 -25.92 10.89
CA PRO A 709 16.75 -24.61 10.26
C PRO A 709 17.86 -24.42 9.23
N SER A 710 17.54 -23.68 8.17
CA SER A 710 18.47 -23.37 7.09
C SER A 710 19.57 -22.43 7.60
N LYS A 711 20.83 -22.84 7.47
CA LYS A 711 21.97 -22.02 7.89
C LYS A 711 22.36 -21.03 6.80
N ALA A 712 22.79 -19.84 7.22
CA ALA A 712 23.38 -18.85 6.33
C ALA A 712 24.58 -19.45 5.58
N ILE A 713 24.68 -19.12 4.30
CA ILE A 713 25.74 -19.54 3.40
C ILE A 713 26.93 -18.61 3.58
N SER A 714 28.03 -19.19 4.03
CA SER A 714 29.35 -18.58 4.13
C SER A 714 30.29 -19.16 3.07
N GLY A 715 31.47 -18.55 2.87
CA GLY A 715 32.47 -19.00 1.88
C GLY A 715 32.67 -20.53 1.82
N PRO A 716 32.90 -21.21 2.95
CA PRO A 716 33.07 -22.68 3.01
C PRO A 716 31.83 -23.50 2.65
N THR A 717 30.62 -22.92 2.70
CA THR A 717 29.34 -23.60 2.46
C THR A 717 28.67 -23.19 1.14
N SER A 718 29.32 -22.32 0.35
CA SER A 718 28.86 -21.85 -0.96
C SER A 718 28.51 -22.97 -1.95
N TRP A 719 29.17 -24.13 -1.84
CA TRP A 719 28.90 -25.31 -2.68
C TRP A 719 27.45 -25.82 -2.56
N LYS A 720 26.74 -25.53 -1.47
CA LYS A 720 25.31 -25.89 -1.30
C LYS A 720 24.40 -25.23 -2.34
N LEU A 721 24.77 -24.05 -2.84
CA LEU A 721 24.04 -23.37 -3.90
C LEU A 721 24.05 -24.16 -5.22
N MET A 722 25.05 -25.03 -5.40
CA MET A 722 25.28 -25.84 -6.59
C MET A 722 24.69 -27.25 -6.50
N GLU A 723 24.10 -27.63 -5.36
CA GLU A 723 23.49 -28.95 -5.21
C GLU A 723 22.31 -29.14 -6.19
N PRO A 724 22.14 -30.33 -6.79
CA PRO A 724 21.06 -30.57 -7.76
C PRO A 724 19.65 -30.35 -7.20
N ASP A 725 19.50 -30.56 -5.89
CA ASP A 725 18.25 -30.41 -5.16
C ASP A 725 18.12 -29.06 -4.45
N ALA A 726 19.09 -28.15 -4.59
CA ALA A 726 18.97 -26.82 -4.04
C ALA A 726 17.77 -26.08 -4.65
N GLY A 727 17.00 -25.43 -3.78
CA GLY A 727 15.75 -24.75 -4.10
C GLY A 727 15.93 -23.26 -4.40
N ILE A 728 15.00 -22.48 -3.86
CA ILE A 728 14.98 -21.02 -3.89
C ILE A 728 16.13 -20.49 -3.03
N THR A 729 16.88 -19.55 -3.58
CA THR A 729 17.94 -18.85 -2.86
C THR A 729 17.44 -17.47 -2.42
N VAL A 730 17.60 -17.14 -1.16
CA VAL A 730 17.23 -15.85 -0.59
C VAL A 730 18.50 -15.09 -0.22
N VAL A 731 18.66 -13.89 -0.76
CA VAL A 731 19.70 -12.93 -0.46
C VAL A 731 19.03 -11.79 0.32
N TYR A 732 19.48 -11.52 1.53
CA TYR A 732 18.93 -10.46 2.38
C TYR A 732 19.98 -9.37 2.57
N MET A 733 19.58 -8.13 2.30
CA MET A 733 20.42 -6.95 2.35
C MET A 733 19.73 -5.88 3.22
N PRO A 734 19.98 -5.90 4.54
CA PRO A 734 19.44 -4.89 5.45
C PRO A 734 20.15 -3.55 5.28
N LEU A 735 19.42 -2.45 5.49
CA LEU A 735 19.97 -1.11 5.58
C LEU A 735 20.62 -0.94 6.96
N LEU A 736 21.93 -1.09 7.02
CA LEU A 736 22.73 -0.99 8.23
C LEU A 736 23.65 0.24 8.19
N SER A 737 24.05 0.70 9.37
CA SER A 737 25.13 1.67 9.52
C SER A 737 26.40 1.12 8.88
N ASN A 738 27.16 1.95 8.17
CA ASN A 738 28.36 1.51 7.46
C ASN A 738 29.52 2.47 7.67
N GLU A 739 30.69 1.92 8.01
CA GLU A 739 31.91 2.68 8.31
C GLU A 739 32.38 3.56 7.15
N LYS A 740 32.09 3.19 5.90
CA LYS A 740 32.41 3.99 4.70
C LYS A 740 31.55 5.25 4.60
N VAL A 741 30.46 5.35 5.36
CA VAL A 741 29.56 6.51 5.39
C VAL A 741 29.30 6.93 6.85
N PRO A 742 30.32 7.47 7.55
CA PRO A 742 30.17 7.84 8.95
C PRO A 742 29.19 9.02 9.11
N GLY A 743 28.47 9.03 10.24
CA GLY A 743 27.55 10.13 10.59
C GLY A 743 26.11 9.94 10.13
N ILE A 744 25.79 8.82 9.47
CA ILE A 744 24.41 8.38 9.20
C ILE A 744 24.21 6.94 9.68
N SER A 745 23.18 6.75 10.49
CA SER A 745 22.78 5.45 11.01
C SER A 745 21.26 5.36 11.07
N PRO A 746 20.63 4.33 10.50
CA PRO A 746 19.18 4.17 10.54
C PRO A 746 18.61 4.13 11.96
N GLY A 747 19.37 3.65 12.94
CA GLY A 747 18.94 3.58 14.34
C GLY A 747 19.06 4.87 15.13
N SER A 748 20.02 5.74 14.79
CA SER A 748 20.32 6.94 15.59
C SER A 748 20.06 8.27 14.88
N THR A 749 19.66 8.25 13.61
CA THR A 749 19.48 9.47 12.80
C THR A 749 18.01 9.85 12.73
N ASP A 750 17.65 10.97 13.37
CA ASP A 750 16.25 11.39 13.55
C ASP A 750 15.44 11.46 12.24
N PHE A 751 16.03 11.99 11.16
CA PHE A 751 15.32 12.14 9.88
C PHE A 751 15.08 10.80 9.16
N LEU A 752 15.73 9.71 9.58
CA LEU A 752 15.46 8.36 9.06
C LEU A 752 14.26 7.69 9.75
N SER A 753 13.56 8.36 10.67
CA SER A 753 12.30 7.85 11.21
C SER A 753 11.29 7.52 10.11
N THR A 754 10.52 6.44 10.31
CA THR A 754 9.47 5.98 9.39
C THR A 754 8.40 7.06 9.14
N TRP A 755 8.21 7.95 10.12
CA TRP A 755 7.21 9.02 10.11
C TRP A 755 7.74 10.37 9.59
N ASN A 756 9.02 10.45 9.24
CA ASN A 756 9.55 11.68 8.67
C ASN A 756 9.19 11.79 7.18
N PHE A 757 8.46 12.85 6.84
CA PHE A 757 8.08 13.17 5.46
C PHE A 757 8.90 14.32 4.84
N ILE A 758 9.98 14.76 5.49
CA ILE A 758 10.82 15.88 5.04
C ILE A 758 12.27 15.45 4.92
N TYR A 759 12.81 15.49 3.71
CA TYR A 759 14.21 15.21 3.43
C TYR A 759 14.83 16.34 2.60
N THR A 760 15.94 16.91 3.07
CA THR A 760 16.76 17.82 2.27
C THR A 760 17.53 17.05 1.19
N PRO A 761 17.98 17.71 0.10
CA PRO A 761 18.82 17.06 -0.91
C PRO A 761 20.07 16.40 -0.32
N ASP A 762 20.74 17.04 0.65
CA ASP A 762 21.95 16.52 1.30
C ASP A 762 21.63 15.28 2.16
N GLN A 763 20.48 15.27 2.84
CA GLN A 763 19.99 14.10 3.57
C GLN A 763 19.74 12.95 2.61
N ILE A 764 19.06 13.19 1.49
CA ILE A 764 18.82 12.18 0.44
C ILE A 764 20.14 11.61 -0.08
N ASP A 765 21.10 12.46 -0.41
CA ASP A 765 22.42 12.02 -0.87
C ASP A 765 23.13 11.17 0.18
N SER A 766 22.96 11.47 1.47
CA SER A 766 23.53 10.70 2.56
C SER A 766 22.87 9.31 2.69
N VAL A 767 21.54 9.22 2.58
CA VAL A 767 20.83 7.92 2.57
C VAL A 767 21.21 7.08 1.36
N VAL A 768 21.28 7.69 0.18
CA VAL A 768 21.66 6.99 -1.05
C VAL A 768 23.11 6.50 -0.98
N LYS A 769 24.02 7.31 -0.43
CA LYS A 769 25.41 6.86 -0.18
C LYS A 769 25.45 5.66 0.77
N LEU A 770 24.67 5.68 1.84
CA LEU A 770 24.59 4.56 2.78
C LEU A 770 24.08 3.28 2.10
N ALA A 771 22.97 3.37 1.39
CA ALA A 771 22.39 2.22 0.66
C ALA A 771 23.37 1.65 -0.39
N ARG A 772 24.07 2.52 -1.12
CA ARG A 772 25.12 2.11 -2.08
C ARG A 772 26.30 1.44 -1.38
N ALA A 773 26.74 1.97 -0.25
CA ALA A 773 27.83 1.37 0.52
C ALA A 773 27.45 -0.03 1.04
N ASN A 774 26.23 -0.19 1.58
CA ASN A 774 25.71 -1.49 2.00
C ASN A 774 25.66 -2.50 0.84
N TYR A 775 25.17 -2.07 -0.33
CA TYR A 775 25.18 -2.93 -1.52
C TYR A 775 26.60 -3.34 -1.91
N GLU A 776 27.55 -2.39 -1.90
CA GLU A 776 28.94 -2.67 -2.29
C GLU A 776 29.62 -3.69 -1.38
N GLU A 777 29.28 -3.77 -0.08
CA GLU A 777 29.79 -4.83 0.80
C GLU A 777 29.31 -6.23 0.38
N GLY A 778 28.06 -6.35 -0.06
CA GLY A 778 27.44 -7.62 -0.45
C GLY A 778 27.59 -7.99 -1.92
N LYS A 779 27.95 -7.03 -2.78
CA LYS A 779 27.91 -7.11 -4.25
C LYS A 779 28.54 -8.37 -4.82
N GLN A 780 29.74 -8.72 -4.37
CA GLN A 780 30.45 -9.89 -4.88
C GLN A 780 29.73 -11.19 -4.48
N GLN A 781 29.22 -11.27 -3.25
CA GLN A 781 28.44 -12.41 -2.76
C GLN A 781 27.12 -12.58 -3.53
N VAL A 782 26.44 -11.48 -3.86
CA VAL A 782 25.25 -11.50 -4.73
C VAL A 782 25.61 -12.04 -6.11
N ARG A 783 26.69 -11.53 -6.72
CA ARG A 783 27.15 -11.97 -8.04
C ARG A 783 27.52 -13.45 -8.07
N ASP A 784 28.23 -13.93 -7.06
CA ASP A 784 28.61 -15.34 -6.94
C ASP A 784 27.40 -16.24 -6.68
N THR A 785 26.40 -15.75 -5.94
CA THR A 785 25.12 -16.45 -5.75
C THR A 785 24.38 -16.61 -7.08
N VAL A 786 24.23 -15.53 -7.85
CA VAL A 786 23.60 -15.58 -9.18
C VAL A 786 24.37 -16.51 -10.12
N ARG A 787 25.70 -16.46 -10.09
CA ARG A 787 26.56 -17.36 -10.88
C ARG A 787 26.35 -18.82 -10.50
N ALA A 788 26.28 -19.14 -9.21
CA ALA A 788 26.06 -20.50 -8.74
C ALA A 788 24.70 -21.04 -9.22
N VAL A 789 23.63 -20.25 -9.08
CA VAL A 789 22.30 -20.66 -9.56
C VAL A 789 22.28 -20.86 -11.08
N TYR A 790 22.90 -19.97 -11.86
CA TYR A 790 23.07 -20.14 -13.31
C TYR A 790 23.80 -21.45 -13.65
N GLN A 791 24.94 -21.71 -13.01
CA GLN A 791 25.73 -22.92 -13.26
C GLN A 791 24.98 -24.20 -12.86
N ARG A 792 24.20 -24.16 -11.77
CA ARG A 792 23.31 -25.25 -11.36
C ARG A 792 22.27 -25.55 -12.45
N LYS A 793 21.54 -24.54 -12.93
CA LYS A 793 20.54 -24.70 -14.00
C LYS A 793 21.16 -25.26 -15.28
N LYS A 794 22.31 -24.71 -15.70
CA LYS A 794 23.09 -25.21 -16.84
C LYS A 794 23.44 -26.70 -16.70
N LYS A 795 23.99 -27.10 -15.56
CA LYS A 795 24.35 -28.49 -15.28
C LYS A 795 23.13 -29.43 -15.30
N LEU A 796 22.00 -29.00 -14.75
CA LEU A 796 20.76 -29.77 -14.75
C LEU A 796 20.21 -29.95 -16.16
N ARG A 797 20.20 -28.89 -16.98
CA ARG A 797 19.81 -28.96 -18.40
C ARG A 797 20.69 -29.93 -19.18
N GLU A 798 22.01 -29.78 -19.10
CA GLU A 798 22.96 -30.64 -19.82
C GLU A 798 22.82 -32.12 -19.41
N ALA A 799 22.58 -32.39 -18.13
CA ALA A 799 22.31 -33.73 -17.63
C ALA A 799 20.99 -34.29 -18.19
N ALA A 800 19.92 -33.49 -18.22
CA ALA A 800 18.62 -33.88 -18.77
C ALA A 800 18.71 -34.17 -20.27
N GLU A 801 19.37 -33.30 -21.05
CA GLU A 801 19.61 -33.50 -22.49
C GLU A 801 20.42 -34.77 -22.76
N LYS A 802 21.46 -35.02 -21.95
CA LYS A 802 22.26 -36.25 -22.04
C LYS A 802 21.41 -37.48 -21.76
N SER A 803 20.54 -37.44 -20.74
CA SER A 803 19.62 -38.54 -20.42
C SER A 803 18.64 -38.79 -21.56
N GLN A 804 17.99 -37.74 -22.09
CA GLN A 804 17.06 -37.85 -23.22
C GLN A 804 17.75 -38.43 -24.46
N ARG A 805 18.98 -38.00 -24.75
CA ARG A 805 19.77 -38.56 -25.87
C ARG A 805 20.06 -40.05 -25.66
N GLN A 806 20.39 -40.47 -24.45
CA GLN A 806 20.61 -41.88 -24.12
C GLN A 806 19.32 -42.70 -24.22
N ASP A 807 18.18 -42.16 -23.76
CA ASP A 807 16.89 -42.84 -23.85
C ASP A 807 16.41 -42.97 -25.28
N ARG A 808 16.60 -41.93 -26.11
CA ARG A 808 16.35 -42.00 -27.56
C ARG A 808 17.24 -43.05 -28.22
N TYR A 809 18.52 -43.10 -27.87
CA TYR A 809 19.44 -44.11 -28.39
C TYR A 809 19.00 -45.53 -27.96
N ARG A 810 18.65 -45.75 -26.68
CA ARG A 810 18.12 -47.01 -26.17
C ARG A 810 16.81 -47.41 -26.87
N ALA A 811 15.93 -46.46 -27.14
CA ALA A 811 14.69 -46.70 -27.87
C ALA A 811 14.93 -47.13 -29.33
N LEU A 812 15.88 -46.48 -30.03
CA LEU A 812 16.30 -46.86 -31.38
C LEU A 812 16.93 -48.26 -31.41
N MET A 813 17.76 -48.60 -30.42
CA MET A 813 18.32 -49.94 -30.27
C MET A 813 17.23 -50.99 -30.02
N ARG A 814 16.24 -50.70 -29.18
CA ARG A 814 15.09 -51.59 -28.92
C ARG A 814 14.19 -51.79 -30.14
N ARG A 815 14.09 -50.81 -31.03
CA ARG A 815 13.33 -50.90 -32.31
C ARG A 815 14.11 -51.61 -33.43
N GLY A 816 15.34 -52.04 -33.18
CA GLY A 816 16.19 -52.69 -34.19
C GLY A 816 16.76 -51.73 -35.25
N GLU A 817 16.52 -50.43 -35.12
CA GLU A 817 16.98 -49.40 -36.06
C GLU A 817 18.46 -49.03 -35.84
N GLY A 818 19.02 -49.37 -34.67
CA GLY A 818 20.43 -49.12 -34.35
C GLY A 818 21.46 -49.97 -35.11
N VAL A 819 21.02 -51.04 -35.78
CA VAL A 819 21.92 -51.94 -36.56
C VAL A 819 22.24 -51.36 -37.95
N ARG A 820 21.49 -50.37 -38.44
CA ARG A 820 21.72 -49.77 -39.78
C ARG A 820 22.67 -48.58 -39.81
N LEU A 821 23.13 -48.08 -38.66
CA LEU A 821 24.10 -46.98 -38.61
C LEU A 821 25.58 -47.45 -38.66
N GLY A 822 25.81 -48.78 -38.63
CA GLY A 822 27.15 -49.39 -38.69
C GLY A 822 27.44 -50.17 -39.98
N GLN A 823 26.52 -50.23 -40.94
CA GLN A 823 26.72 -50.91 -42.22
C GLN A 823 26.23 -50.04 -43.38
N GLY A 824 27.17 -49.37 -44.04
CA GLY A 824 27.01 -48.89 -45.41
C GLY A 824 27.43 -47.45 -45.64
N ASP A 825 28.73 -47.23 -45.88
CA ASP A 825 29.10 -46.44 -47.06
C ASP A 825 30.38 -47.03 -47.71
N HIS A 826 30.18 -48.15 -48.39
CA HIS A 826 30.92 -48.49 -49.60
C HIS A 826 29.89 -48.47 -50.71
N PHE A 827 29.99 -47.50 -51.63
CA PHE A 827 29.05 -47.11 -52.69
C PHE A 827 27.94 -46.14 -52.22
N SER A 828 28.21 -44.83 -52.19
CA SER A 828 27.84 -43.86 -53.26
C SER A 828 28.51 -42.51 -53.09
#